data_AF-A0AAD9EL66-F1
#
_entry.id   AF-A0AAD9EL66-F1
#
_cell.length_a   1.000
_cell.length_b   1.000
_cell.length_c   1.000
_cell.angle_alpha   90.00
_cell.angle_beta   90.00
_cell.angle_gamma   90.00
#
_symmetry.space_group_name_H-M   'P 1'
#
loop_
_entity.id
_entity.type
_entity.pdbx_description
1 polymer ?
#
loop_
_entity_poly.entity_id
_entity_poly.type
_entity_poly.pdbx_seq_one_letter_code
_entity_poly.pdbx_strand_id
1 'polypeptide(L)'
;MDDDFEFDSADEADLLAVADGVPRNAKRAPDDGDDAIEEPASKKHRSGSQTSELAQKVPAVAIKELDRQINSRSPEESGVTVVISPLIALMKDQVDALRRRGISAAVLDSTQTRETFVDIHQKLSCGKLDLLYCAPERLNNEGFLASLQAIRGGIRLLAIDEAHFARFAKEANVERVVCLTATATAAVAKDIRDTFNILPEGLFVTSMYRSNMFAEFAKRTELITWVLKGTESLSKSLVAKGFKAKPYHAGLDKDVRSDIQDKFLRSTDMIIVGTIAFGMGIDKENVRTIIHFDLPSSIEAYSQQIGRAGRDGKPSTCMLYLSDKDFFLRNVLVHGERPSRLALRALFEEICDEEHCRLSPGETFSVGITMQSKRVDIKETQLSIIYAYLELKFGLLRAGTPQYSEYKYQVIQRQEYNDDDTPAAKAIRRGSRTAKIWTFIEIDDVADGKHLNRGDITRRLDHWAESGVVKLQKSGVQNVFRLKKALPKSQPEIDAMIDNIDQEITKKEKQDLQRVQDLVNLLTGTKCITRALAAYFADTTHASVEECGHCTWCETHKQVVLPEFKPKPLDKDLMKSIASVCKALCSDEARKAKSSKTPSATKQALANSTAKDDPRFMACVAFGIKTPRISSMQLWKNEAVFERMSDCNFDLIESEDQKAKFLIAQIIEPSEHETTHDKARTLAFRPETLISPRRRRVGCPLAFFSQLPSAPFDLSVSGRKADDKNISSPSAAAPFSPAAVAKKDRPDSPMFTVRQAAGKGLGVFAATPIPRGQRVLADRALLTLLPSETSANILRQAHALPTAGQKSLLSLSLNPGKAGVLSWAESLWQSKTSPGRTVLNHTILNIFRNNNFNIGDETQALFPQVARLNHSCVPNAQGNFNKKLDAFTVHATRDIKPEEEITISYLDEHLGLRQARQDHLQDGYGFLCDCSACDPKTSEAGEARRAEIAAKLQQFAEAASEDPRAEFELMLALVKAYDMEGIRGREAATMHIAAARMAAKLGEAAQTRDLALKGLQLEEEAVGKDSQFYISTRKDVEGLSVNVDA
;
A
#
# COMPACT_ATOMS: atom_id res chain seq x y z
N MET A 1 -45.65 -3.79 -35.26
CA MET A 1 -44.46 -4.49 -34.71
C MET A 1 -43.71 -3.58 -33.77
N ASP A 2 -44.02 -3.54 -32.48
CA ASP A 2 -45.27 -3.67 -31.70
C ASP A 2 -44.88 -3.31 -30.25
N ASP A 3 -45.85 -2.94 -29.42
CA ASP A 3 -45.68 -2.30 -28.11
C ASP A 3 -44.57 -2.89 -27.19
N ASP A 4 -43.60 -2.06 -26.78
CA ASP A 4 -42.87 -2.10 -25.48
C ASP A 4 -41.71 -1.06 -25.44
N PHE A 5 -42.03 0.24 -25.34
CA PHE A 5 -41.03 1.33 -25.32
C PHE A 5 -41.32 2.44 -24.28
N GLU A 6 -41.69 2.07 -23.04
CA GLU A 6 -41.85 3.04 -21.93
C GLU A 6 -40.51 3.56 -21.37
N PHE A 7 -40.07 4.71 -21.89
CA PHE A 7 -38.93 5.48 -21.37
C PHE A 7 -39.38 6.57 -20.38
N ASP A 8 -39.33 6.22 -19.09
CA ASP A 8 -39.62 7.10 -17.95
C ASP A 8 -38.31 7.30 -17.13
N SER A 9 -38.03 8.51 -16.59
CA SER A 9 -37.14 8.80 -15.43
C SER A 9 -35.57 9.00 -15.55
N ALA A 10 -34.94 9.76 -14.61
CA ALA A 10 -33.49 10.20 -14.52
C ALA A 10 -32.92 10.33 -13.05
N ASP A 11 -31.58 10.39 -12.77
CA ASP A 11 -30.88 10.95 -11.54
C ASP A 11 -29.35 10.60 -11.33
N GLU A 12 -28.39 11.37 -11.86
CA GLU A 12 -27.03 11.64 -11.27
C GLU A 12 -26.51 12.97 -11.86
N ALA A 13 -25.37 13.48 -11.37
CA ALA A 13 -24.91 14.84 -11.63
C ALA A 13 -23.61 14.92 -12.45
N ASP A 14 -23.70 15.54 -13.64
CA ASP A 14 -22.59 15.82 -14.56
C ASP A 14 -22.61 17.32 -14.95
N LEU A 15 -21.47 18.00 -14.90
CA LEU A 15 -21.29 19.26 -15.61
C LEU A 15 -20.94 18.94 -17.07
N LEU A 16 -21.81 19.32 -18.00
CA LEU A 16 -21.60 19.14 -19.43
C LEU A 16 -21.35 20.50 -20.09
N ALA A 17 -20.25 20.65 -20.82
CA ALA A 17 -19.89 21.90 -21.50
C ALA A 17 -19.48 21.63 -22.95
N VAL A 18 -20.11 22.30 -23.92
CA VAL A 18 -20.03 21.95 -25.37
C VAL A 18 -19.56 23.13 -26.23
N ALA A 19 -18.58 22.91 -27.10
CA ALA A 19 -18.14 23.87 -28.12
C ALA A 19 -18.13 23.29 -29.54
N ASP A 20 -18.72 24.02 -30.48
CA ASP A 20 -18.49 23.86 -31.92
C ASP A 20 -17.17 24.55 -32.33
N GLY A 21 -16.33 23.81 -33.05
CA GLY A 21 -14.99 24.25 -33.46
C GLY A 21 -14.99 25.06 -34.77
N VAL A 22 -14.39 26.25 -34.69
CA VAL A 22 -13.80 27.10 -35.75
C VAL A 22 -14.24 26.80 -37.21
N PRO A 23 -14.93 27.74 -37.89
CA PRO A 23 -15.56 27.45 -39.18
C PRO A 23 -14.55 27.12 -40.29
N ARG A 24 -14.65 25.91 -40.85
CA ARG A 24 -14.21 25.65 -42.23
C ARG A 24 -15.18 26.36 -43.18
N ASN A 25 -14.66 27.25 -44.03
CA ASN A 25 -15.41 28.10 -44.97
C ASN A 25 -16.68 27.46 -45.57
N ALA A 26 -17.83 27.77 -44.98
CA ALA A 26 -19.16 27.41 -45.49
C ALA A 26 -20.05 28.67 -45.47
N LYS A 27 -20.79 28.91 -46.56
CA LYS A 27 -21.67 30.07 -46.69
C LYS A 27 -22.98 29.79 -45.95
N ARG A 28 -23.47 30.75 -45.15
CA ARG A 28 -24.83 30.72 -44.61
C ARG A 28 -25.86 30.76 -45.74
N ALA A 29 -26.88 29.92 -45.62
CA ALA A 29 -28.23 30.17 -46.14
C ALA A 29 -29.06 30.84 -45.01
N PRO A 30 -30.19 31.51 -45.29
CA PRO A 30 -31.00 32.18 -44.28
C PRO A 30 -31.90 31.22 -43.49
N ASP A 31 -32.28 31.64 -42.28
CA ASP A 31 -33.36 31.06 -41.48
C ASP A 31 -34.74 31.45 -42.06
N ASP A 32 -35.73 30.58 -41.89
CA ASP A 32 -37.17 30.86 -42.03
C ASP A 32 -37.95 29.86 -41.14
N GLY A 33 -38.95 30.35 -40.39
CA GLY A 33 -39.97 29.51 -39.73
C GLY A 33 -39.89 29.38 -38.19
N ASP A 34 -40.55 30.29 -37.47
CA ASP A 34 -41.10 30.00 -36.14
C ASP A 34 -42.26 28.99 -36.28
N ASP A 35 -42.36 28.03 -35.35
CA ASP A 35 -43.65 27.40 -35.01
C ASP A 35 -43.62 26.90 -33.56
N ALA A 36 -44.67 27.17 -32.78
CA ALA A 36 -44.74 26.90 -31.35
C ALA A 36 -45.65 25.69 -31.04
N ILE A 37 -45.22 24.80 -30.14
CA ILE A 37 -45.98 23.63 -29.69
C ILE A 37 -45.97 23.55 -28.16
N GLU A 38 -47.12 23.15 -27.58
CA GLU A 38 -47.46 23.28 -26.16
C GLU A 38 -46.81 22.24 -25.22
N GLU A 39 -46.81 22.54 -23.91
CA GLU A 39 -46.40 21.60 -22.85
C GLU A 39 -47.39 20.44 -22.65
N PRO A 40 -46.89 19.21 -22.38
CA PRO A 40 -47.64 18.19 -21.65
C PRO A 40 -46.98 17.85 -20.28
N ALA A 41 -47.82 17.60 -19.26
CA ALA A 41 -47.39 17.59 -17.86
C ALA A 41 -46.74 16.27 -17.34
N SER A 42 -45.66 16.45 -16.54
CA SER A 42 -45.24 15.65 -15.37
C SER A 42 -45.15 14.10 -15.43
N LYS A 43 -43.93 13.52 -15.34
CA LYS A 43 -43.63 12.13 -14.87
C LYS A 43 -42.11 11.87 -14.52
N LYS A 44 -41.84 11.56 -13.23
CA LYS A 44 -40.88 10.61 -12.55
C LYS A 44 -39.33 10.53 -12.86
N HIS A 45 -38.58 9.84 -11.95
CA HIS A 45 -37.09 9.69 -11.75
C HIS A 45 -36.74 8.29 -11.07
N ARG A 46 -35.78 7.32 -11.26
CA ARG A 46 -34.63 6.74 -12.10
C ARG A 46 -33.20 7.33 -12.34
N SER A 47 -32.29 7.26 -11.36
CA SER A 47 -30.84 6.88 -11.44
C SER A 47 -29.99 7.11 -12.74
N GLY A 48 -28.84 7.78 -12.61
CA GLY A 48 -28.10 8.37 -13.74
C GLY A 48 -26.62 8.00 -13.93
N SER A 49 -26.08 6.85 -13.49
CA SER A 49 -24.72 6.48 -13.97
C SER A 49 -24.66 6.29 -15.51
N GLN A 50 -25.82 6.33 -16.17
CA GLN A 50 -25.98 6.44 -17.62
C GLN A 50 -25.89 7.86 -18.19
N THR A 51 -25.95 8.97 -17.43
CA THR A 51 -25.96 10.34 -18.02
C THR A 51 -24.61 10.68 -18.64
N SER A 52 -23.52 10.51 -17.90
CA SER A 52 -22.14 10.63 -18.40
C SER A 52 -21.89 9.70 -19.59
N GLU A 53 -22.36 8.45 -19.52
CA GLU A 53 -22.30 7.52 -20.66
C GLU A 53 -23.09 8.04 -21.87
N LEU A 54 -24.33 8.52 -21.70
CA LEU A 54 -25.19 8.97 -22.79
C LEU A 54 -24.65 10.28 -23.40
N ALA A 55 -24.11 11.20 -22.60
CA ALA A 55 -23.48 12.42 -23.07
C ALA A 55 -22.20 12.14 -23.89
N GLN A 56 -21.45 11.07 -23.58
CA GLN A 56 -20.35 10.59 -24.42
C GLN A 56 -20.83 9.84 -25.67
N LYS A 57 -21.87 9.00 -25.54
CA LYS A 57 -22.24 7.99 -26.55
C LYS A 57 -23.31 8.45 -27.54
N VAL A 58 -24.31 9.21 -27.10
CA VAL A 58 -25.42 9.65 -27.95
C VAL A 58 -24.93 10.63 -29.02
N PRO A 59 -24.18 11.71 -28.72
CA PRO A 59 -23.64 12.57 -29.78
C PRO A 59 -22.70 11.81 -30.73
N ALA A 60 -21.85 10.92 -30.20
CA ALA A 60 -20.91 10.13 -30.99
C ALA A 60 -21.58 9.23 -32.05
N VAL A 61 -22.65 8.53 -31.66
CA VAL A 61 -23.42 7.66 -32.57
C VAL A 61 -24.37 8.48 -33.44
N ALA A 62 -25.03 9.50 -32.88
CA ALA A 62 -25.96 10.35 -33.59
C ALA A 62 -25.30 11.14 -34.73
N ILE A 63 -24.04 11.59 -34.58
CA ILE A 63 -23.30 12.28 -35.66
C ILE A 63 -23.26 11.44 -36.95
N LYS A 64 -23.08 10.12 -36.85
CA LYS A 64 -23.00 9.21 -38.01
C LYS A 64 -24.36 9.00 -38.68
N GLU A 65 -25.41 8.94 -37.87
CA GLU A 65 -26.80 8.86 -38.35
C GLU A 65 -27.27 10.20 -38.94
N LEU A 66 -26.85 11.32 -38.37
CA LEU A 66 -27.11 12.67 -38.89
C LEU A 66 -26.43 12.88 -40.25
N ASP A 67 -25.16 12.47 -40.40
CA ASP A 67 -24.47 12.50 -41.69
C ASP A 67 -25.16 11.60 -42.74
N ARG A 68 -25.75 10.47 -42.31
CA ARG A 68 -26.54 9.58 -43.18
C ARG A 68 -27.87 10.20 -43.60
N GLN A 69 -28.55 10.93 -42.71
CA GLN A 69 -29.83 11.60 -42.99
C GLN A 69 -29.67 12.86 -43.85
N ILE A 70 -28.65 13.68 -43.56
CA ILE A 70 -28.32 14.90 -44.31
C ILE A 70 -27.53 14.57 -45.59
N ASN A 71 -27.01 13.34 -45.72
CA ASN A 71 -26.21 12.84 -46.84
C ASN A 71 -24.96 13.71 -47.11
N SER A 72 -24.34 14.18 -46.02
CA SER A 72 -23.31 15.24 -45.98
C SER A 72 -21.89 14.74 -46.29
N ARG A 73 -21.64 13.44 -46.06
CA ARG A 73 -20.32 12.78 -46.11
C ARG A 73 -20.47 11.32 -46.56
N SER A 74 -19.42 10.75 -47.15
CA SER A 74 -19.41 9.31 -47.41
C SER A 74 -19.24 8.49 -46.11
N PRO A 75 -19.67 7.21 -46.06
CA PRO A 75 -19.51 6.37 -44.87
C PRO A 75 -18.06 6.09 -44.45
N GLU A 76 -17.08 6.31 -45.33
CA GLU A 76 -15.64 6.22 -45.01
C GLU A 76 -15.05 7.55 -44.49
N GLU A 77 -15.84 8.64 -44.52
CA GLU A 77 -15.46 10.00 -44.11
C GLU A 77 -16.30 10.53 -42.94
N SER A 78 -17.16 9.70 -42.36
CA SER A 78 -17.92 10.01 -41.14
C SER A 78 -17.02 10.38 -39.95
N GLY A 79 -15.73 10.01 -39.97
CA GLY A 79 -14.75 10.32 -38.93
C GLY A 79 -14.95 9.47 -37.67
N VAL A 80 -14.32 9.88 -36.56
CA VAL A 80 -14.35 9.17 -35.27
C VAL A 80 -14.66 10.13 -34.11
N THR A 81 -15.25 9.60 -33.04
CA THR A 81 -15.26 10.25 -31.72
C THR A 81 -14.10 9.75 -30.87
N VAL A 82 -13.30 10.65 -30.32
CA VAL A 82 -12.25 10.31 -29.33
C VAL A 82 -12.76 10.66 -27.94
N VAL A 83 -12.56 9.75 -26.98
CA VAL A 83 -12.83 9.99 -25.55
C VAL A 83 -11.51 9.93 -24.79
N ILE A 84 -11.10 11.04 -24.17
CA ILE A 84 -9.98 11.06 -23.24
C ILE A 84 -10.53 10.80 -21.84
N SER A 85 -10.02 9.78 -21.14
CA SER A 85 -10.32 9.52 -19.72
C SER A 85 -9.06 9.03 -19.01
N PRO A 86 -8.79 9.45 -17.75
CA PRO A 86 -7.61 9.01 -16.99
C PRO A 86 -7.74 7.59 -16.41
N LEU A 87 -8.88 6.90 -16.56
CA LEU A 87 -9.21 5.68 -15.83
C LEU A 87 -9.25 4.43 -16.73
N ILE A 88 -8.08 3.85 -17.04
CA ILE A 88 -7.92 2.68 -17.93
C ILE A 88 -8.88 1.52 -17.62
N ALA A 89 -9.20 1.27 -16.34
CA ALA A 89 -10.17 0.25 -15.95
C ALA A 89 -11.60 0.58 -16.42
N LEU A 90 -12.07 1.80 -16.14
CA LEU A 90 -13.41 2.30 -16.52
C LEU A 90 -13.57 2.32 -18.04
N MET A 91 -12.55 2.78 -18.77
CA MET A 91 -12.53 2.82 -20.23
C MET A 91 -12.77 1.43 -20.86
N LYS A 92 -12.23 0.37 -20.24
CA LYS A 92 -12.45 -1.01 -20.71
C LYS A 92 -13.89 -1.44 -20.51
N ASP A 93 -14.44 -1.26 -19.31
CA ASP A 93 -15.81 -1.68 -18.98
C ASP A 93 -16.85 -0.94 -19.84
N GLN A 94 -16.63 0.35 -20.12
CA GLN A 94 -17.44 1.16 -21.05
C GLN A 94 -17.35 0.65 -22.49
N VAL A 95 -16.16 0.30 -22.98
CA VAL A 95 -15.96 -0.26 -24.34
C VAL A 95 -16.58 -1.65 -24.48
N ASP A 96 -16.45 -2.51 -23.48
CA ASP A 96 -17.07 -3.85 -23.49
C ASP A 96 -18.60 -3.76 -23.27
N ALA A 97 -19.13 -2.69 -22.67
CA ALA A 97 -20.56 -2.36 -22.69
C ALA A 97 -21.04 -1.86 -24.07
N LEU A 98 -20.26 -1.01 -24.74
CA LEU A 98 -20.56 -0.51 -26.08
C LEU A 98 -20.60 -1.61 -27.14
N ARG A 99 -19.61 -2.51 -27.11
CA ARG A 99 -19.53 -3.68 -28.02
C ARG A 99 -20.71 -4.62 -27.87
N ARG A 100 -21.19 -4.85 -26.63
CA ARG A 100 -22.42 -5.61 -26.34
C ARG A 100 -23.70 -4.97 -26.92
N ARG A 101 -23.68 -3.66 -27.21
CA ARG A 101 -24.76 -2.91 -27.88
C ARG A 101 -24.51 -2.74 -29.39
N GLY A 102 -23.51 -3.43 -29.97
CA GLY A 102 -23.20 -3.41 -31.40
C GLY A 102 -22.41 -2.19 -31.90
N ILE A 103 -21.98 -1.29 -31.02
CA ILE A 103 -21.26 -0.05 -31.39
C ILE A 103 -19.77 -0.36 -31.60
N SER A 104 -19.16 0.17 -32.68
CA SER A 104 -17.75 -0.10 -33.00
C SER A 104 -16.82 0.74 -32.13
N ALA A 105 -16.62 0.28 -30.89
CA ALA A 105 -15.79 0.93 -29.88
C ALA A 105 -14.46 0.19 -29.64
N ALA A 106 -13.40 0.96 -29.37
CA ALA A 106 -12.13 0.44 -28.89
C ALA A 106 -11.55 1.33 -27.79
N VAL A 107 -10.81 0.71 -26.87
CA VAL A 107 -9.88 1.38 -25.96
C VAL A 107 -8.48 1.30 -26.55
N LEU A 108 -7.62 2.28 -26.27
CA LEU A 108 -6.23 2.36 -26.74
C LEU A 108 -5.34 2.85 -25.59
N ASP A 109 -4.77 1.89 -24.86
CA ASP A 109 -3.98 2.07 -23.64
C ASP A 109 -2.59 1.40 -23.76
N SER A 110 -1.84 1.27 -22.66
CA SER A 110 -0.47 0.74 -22.62
C SER A 110 -0.35 -0.77 -22.36
N THR A 111 -1.47 -1.50 -22.23
CA THR A 111 -1.52 -2.92 -21.82
C THR A 111 -1.92 -3.89 -22.94
N GLN A 112 -2.10 -3.39 -24.16
CA GLN A 112 -2.65 -4.14 -25.29
C GLN A 112 -1.60 -4.87 -26.14
N THR A 113 -2.01 -5.90 -26.89
CA THR A 113 -1.13 -6.60 -27.84
C THR A 113 -0.95 -5.80 -29.13
N ARG A 114 0.18 -6.02 -29.82
CA ARG A 114 0.45 -5.46 -31.16
C ARG A 114 -0.67 -5.76 -32.15
N GLU A 115 -1.21 -6.97 -32.10
CA GLU A 115 -2.32 -7.42 -32.97
C GLU A 115 -3.55 -6.54 -32.77
N THR A 116 -3.95 -6.34 -31.51
CA THR A 116 -5.06 -5.46 -31.11
C THR A 116 -4.80 -4.02 -31.54
N PHE A 117 -3.58 -3.52 -31.34
CA PHE A 117 -3.18 -2.17 -31.71
C PHE A 117 -3.20 -1.94 -33.24
N VAL A 118 -2.71 -2.91 -34.02
CA VAL A 118 -2.73 -2.86 -35.49
C VAL A 118 -4.15 -2.99 -36.04
N ASP A 119 -4.98 -3.87 -35.47
CA ASP A 119 -6.41 -3.98 -35.80
C ASP A 119 -7.17 -2.67 -35.54
N ILE A 120 -6.93 -2.02 -34.38
CA ILE A 120 -7.51 -0.71 -34.06
C ILE A 120 -7.02 0.36 -35.04
N HIS A 121 -5.72 0.43 -35.35
CA HIS A 121 -5.20 1.39 -36.34
C HIS A 121 -5.71 1.13 -37.76
N GLN A 122 -5.92 -0.13 -38.15
CA GLN A 122 -6.55 -0.47 -39.42
C GLN A 122 -8.02 -0.01 -39.42
N LYS A 123 -8.77 -0.27 -38.35
CA LYS A 123 -10.18 0.19 -38.20
C LYS A 123 -10.32 1.71 -38.20
N LEU A 124 -9.41 2.43 -37.52
CA LEU A 124 -9.35 3.90 -37.55
C LEU A 124 -9.06 4.44 -38.95
N SER A 125 -8.03 3.92 -39.63
CA SER A 125 -7.62 4.41 -40.95
C SER A 125 -8.60 4.10 -42.09
N CYS A 126 -9.45 3.08 -41.95
CA CYS A 126 -10.54 2.76 -42.88
C CYS A 126 -11.95 3.16 -42.40
N GLY A 127 -12.08 4.04 -41.39
CA GLY A 127 -13.38 4.60 -40.96
C GLY A 127 -14.36 3.60 -40.32
N LYS A 128 -13.87 2.46 -39.83
CA LYS A 128 -14.70 1.37 -39.25
C LYS A 128 -14.82 1.41 -37.73
N LEU A 129 -14.26 2.44 -37.07
CA LEU A 129 -14.38 2.65 -35.64
C LEU A 129 -15.18 3.92 -35.38
N ASP A 130 -16.20 3.83 -34.51
CA ASP A 130 -17.07 4.94 -34.15
C ASP A 130 -16.52 5.71 -32.94
N LEU A 131 -16.07 4.98 -31.92
CA LEU A 131 -15.55 5.53 -30.65
C LEU A 131 -14.16 4.97 -30.29
N LEU A 132 -13.23 5.86 -29.96
CA LEU A 132 -11.88 5.54 -29.47
C LEU A 132 -11.65 6.12 -28.07
N TYR A 133 -11.60 5.28 -27.04
CA TYR A 133 -11.17 5.66 -25.70
C TYR A 133 -9.64 5.67 -25.59
N CYS A 134 -9.03 6.78 -25.18
CA CYS A 134 -7.58 6.96 -25.11
C CYS A 134 -7.12 7.50 -23.75
N ALA A 135 -6.02 6.95 -23.23
CA ALA A 135 -5.42 7.40 -21.96
C ALA A 135 -4.57 8.68 -22.19
N PRO A 136 -4.56 9.66 -21.26
CA PRO A 136 -4.01 10.99 -21.54
C PRO A 136 -2.50 11.00 -21.80
N GLU A 137 -1.74 10.05 -21.25
CA GLU A 137 -0.30 9.95 -21.45
C GLU A 137 0.06 9.64 -22.90
N ARG A 138 -0.83 8.94 -23.63
CA ARG A 138 -0.63 8.62 -25.05
C ARG A 138 -0.78 9.85 -25.95
N LEU A 139 -1.42 10.92 -25.49
CA LEU A 139 -1.50 12.21 -26.20
C LEU A 139 -0.12 12.90 -26.31
N ASN A 140 0.85 12.53 -25.46
CA ASN A 140 2.24 13.02 -25.54
C ASN A 140 3.13 12.17 -26.48
N ASN A 141 2.54 11.32 -27.32
CA ASN A 141 3.24 10.55 -28.35
C ASN A 141 3.04 11.21 -29.72
N GLU A 142 4.09 11.82 -30.28
CA GLU A 142 4.05 12.53 -31.56
C GLU A 142 3.61 11.63 -32.73
N GLY A 143 3.95 10.33 -32.69
CA GLY A 143 3.48 9.34 -33.67
C GLY A 143 2.00 9.00 -33.52
N PHE A 144 1.46 9.03 -32.30
CA PHE A 144 0.02 8.88 -32.07
C PHE A 144 -0.74 10.12 -32.56
N LEU A 145 -0.26 11.33 -32.25
CA LEU A 145 -0.85 12.57 -32.77
C LEU A 145 -0.89 12.59 -34.30
N ALA A 146 0.21 12.25 -34.96
CA ALA A 146 0.26 12.11 -36.42
C ALA A 146 -0.73 11.06 -36.94
N SER A 147 -0.89 9.93 -36.25
CA SER A 147 -1.85 8.89 -36.64
C SER A 147 -3.31 9.33 -36.49
N LEU A 148 -3.63 10.20 -35.53
CA LEU A 148 -4.97 10.78 -35.36
C LEU A 148 -5.25 11.85 -36.43
N GLN A 149 -4.26 12.68 -36.76
CA GLN A 149 -4.35 13.66 -37.84
C GLN A 149 -4.52 12.99 -39.24
N ALA A 150 -4.12 11.71 -39.38
CA ALA A 150 -4.26 10.92 -40.60
C ALA A 150 -5.60 10.16 -40.74
N ILE A 151 -6.56 10.33 -39.81
CA ILE A 151 -7.86 9.64 -39.86
C ILE A 151 -8.75 10.23 -40.96
N ARG A 152 -9.31 9.37 -41.83
CA ARG A 152 -10.32 9.76 -42.83
C ARG A 152 -11.56 10.33 -42.13
N GLY A 153 -12.02 11.51 -42.56
CA GLY A 153 -13.11 12.25 -41.91
C GLY A 153 -12.72 13.07 -40.67
N GLY A 154 -11.55 12.80 -40.06
CA GLY A 154 -11.03 13.47 -38.87
C GLY A 154 -11.74 13.11 -37.56
N ILE A 155 -11.42 13.85 -36.49
CA ILE A 155 -12.10 13.73 -35.20
C ILE A 155 -13.34 14.65 -35.20
N ARG A 156 -14.53 14.06 -35.28
CA ARG A 156 -15.82 14.79 -35.28
C ARG A 156 -16.15 15.39 -33.92
N LEU A 157 -15.76 14.66 -32.87
CA LEU A 157 -16.05 14.97 -31.49
C LEU A 157 -14.89 14.48 -30.61
N LEU A 158 -14.46 15.34 -29.69
CA LEU A 158 -13.61 14.99 -28.57
C LEU A 158 -14.40 15.11 -27.27
N ALA A 159 -14.68 13.99 -26.62
CA ALA A 159 -15.12 13.99 -25.23
C ALA A 159 -13.89 13.99 -24.31
N ILE A 160 -13.89 14.84 -23.28
CA ILE A 160 -12.85 14.91 -22.26
C ILE A 160 -13.51 14.69 -20.90
N ASP A 161 -13.27 13.49 -20.37
CA ASP A 161 -13.65 13.06 -19.02
C ASP A 161 -12.62 13.62 -18.02
N GLU A 162 -13.13 14.26 -16.95
CA GLU A 162 -12.39 15.17 -16.06
C GLU A 162 -11.61 16.26 -16.83
N ALA A 163 -12.33 17.25 -17.35
CA ALA A 163 -11.84 18.23 -18.33
C ALA A 163 -10.62 19.11 -17.92
N HIS A 164 -9.39 18.62 -18.12
CA HIS A 164 -8.15 19.40 -17.98
C HIS A 164 -7.17 19.35 -19.19
N PHE A 165 -7.54 18.71 -20.30
CA PHE A 165 -6.63 18.44 -21.44
C PHE A 165 -6.74 19.39 -22.65
N ALA A 166 -6.93 20.69 -22.42
CA ALA A 166 -7.24 21.68 -23.45
C ALA A 166 -6.22 21.83 -24.60
N ARG A 167 -4.95 21.51 -24.36
CA ARG A 167 -3.89 21.59 -25.39
C ARG A 167 -4.20 20.68 -26.58
N PHE A 168 -4.66 19.45 -26.32
CA PHE A 168 -4.83 18.43 -27.36
C PHE A 168 -5.94 18.79 -28.37
N ALA A 169 -7.06 19.37 -27.92
CA ALA A 169 -8.16 19.76 -28.80
C ALA A 169 -7.71 20.71 -29.94
N LYS A 170 -6.78 21.63 -29.63
CA LYS A 170 -6.24 22.62 -30.57
C LYS A 170 -5.16 22.02 -31.49
N GLU A 171 -4.34 21.08 -31.00
CA GLU A 171 -3.30 20.40 -31.79
C GLU A 171 -3.86 19.29 -32.72
N ALA A 172 -5.03 18.72 -32.41
CA ALA A 172 -5.64 17.63 -33.18
C ALA A 172 -6.70 18.07 -34.22
N ASN A 173 -6.94 19.38 -34.39
CA ASN A 173 -7.90 19.96 -35.36
C ASN A 173 -9.32 19.34 -35.26
N VAL A 174 -9.82 19.26 -34.03
CA VAL A 174 -11.10 18.64 -33.67
C VAL A 174 -12.29 19.53 -34.08
N GLU A 175 -13.36 18.92 -34.60
CA GLU A 175 -14.56 19.66 -35.02
C GLU A 175 -15.50 20.09 -33.87
N ARG A 176 -15.63 19.27 -32.80
CA ARG A 176 -16.41 19.61 -31.59
C ARG A 176 -15.72 19.13 -30.33
N VAL A 177 -15.87 19.86 -29.22
CA VAL A 177 -15.40 19.42 -27.90
C VAL A 177 -16.57 19.36 -26.92
N VAL A 178 -16.62 18.26 -26.17
CA VAL A 178 -17.50 18.05 -25.02
C VAL A 178 -16.63 17.81 -23.80
N CYS A 179 -16.75 18.69 -22.80
CA CYS A 179 -16.08 18.57 -21.51
C CYS A 179 -17.07 18.03 -20.48
N LEU A 180 -16.65 16.99 -19.74
CA LEU A 180 -17.43 16.35 -18.67
C LEU A 180 -16.66 16.40 -17.36
N THR A 181 -17.33 16.63 -16.24
CA THR A 181 -16.81 16.40 -14.88
C THR A 181 -17.95 16.33 -13.86
N ALA A 182 -17.83 15.47 -12.85
CA ALA A 182 -18.83 15.33 -11.81
C ALA A 182 -18.74 16.41 -10.71
N THR A 183 -17.61 17.14 -10.60
CA THR A 183 -17.40 18.13 -9.52
C THR A 183 -16.59 19.33 -10.01
N ALA A 184 -17.27 20.41 -10.41
CA ALA A 184 -16.64 21.68 -10.78
C ALA A 184 -17.41 22.87 -10.19
N THR A 185 -16.69 23.78 -9.54
CA THR A 185 -17.25 25.04 -9.01
C THR A 185 -17.49 26.03 -10.14
N ALA A 186 -18.25 27.11 -9.89
CA ALA A 186 -18.47 28.18 -10.88
C ALA A 186 -17.17 28.72 -11.53
N ALA A 187 -16.09 28.81 -10.75
CA ALA A 187 -14.79 29.26 -11.22
C ALA A 187 -14.12 28.22 -12.15
N VAL A 188 -14.20 26.92 -11.82
CA VAL A 188 -13.66 25.83 -12.66
C VAL A 188 -14.50 25.64 -13.92
N ALA A 189 -15.83 25.67 -13.81
CA ALA A 189 -16.74 25.66 -14.94
C ALA A 189 -16.45 26.82 -15.90
N LYS A 190 -16.21 28.03 -15.39
CA LYS A 190 -15.77 29.17 -16.20
C LYS A 190 -14.38 28.94 -16.82
N ASP A 191 -13.39 28.47 -16.07
CA ASP A 191 -12.02 28.26 -16.58
C ASP A 191 -11.98 27.22 -17.71
N ILE A 192 -12.73 26.12 -17.58
CA ILE A 192 -12.98 25.15 -18.66
C ILE A 192 -13.60 25.88 -19.86
N ARG A 193 -14.67 26.66 -19.66
CA ARG A 193 -15.35 27.35 -20.76
C ARG A 193 -14.46 28.36 -21.49
N ASP A 194 -13.78 29.24 -20.77
CA ASP A 194 -12.87 30.25 -21.31
C ASP A 194 -11.69 29.58 -22.05
N THR A 195 -11.22 28.44 -21.55
CA THR A 195 -10.11 27.67 -22.14
C THR A 195 -10.49 26.94 -23.44
N PHE A 196 -11.73 26.41 -23.51
CA PHE A 196 -12.27 25.67 -24.66
C PHE A 196 -13.13 26.51 -25.61
N ASN A 197 -13.32 27.81 -25.34
CA ASN A 197 -14.21 28.73 -26.07
C ASN A 197 -15.71 28.32 -26.04
N ILE A 198 -16.18 27.79 -24.91
CA ILE A 198 -17.58 27.33 -24.74
C ILE A 198 -18.49 28.50 -24.36
N LEU A 199 -19.52 28.73 -25.18
CA LEU A 199 -20.53 29.78 -25.00
C LEU A 199 -21.35 29.57 -23.70
N PRO A 200 -21.96 30.62 -23.11
CA PRO A 200 -22.78 30.50 -21.89
C PRO A 200 -23.89 29.45 -21.98
N GLU A 201 -24.59 29.45 -23.11
CA GLU A 201 -25.68 28.53 -23.49
C GLU A 201 -25.21 27.09 -23.75
N GLY A 202 -23.90 26.88 -23.94
CA GLY A 202 -23.29 25.55 -24.06
C GLY A 202 -22.94 24.89 -22.73
N LEU A 203 -23.37 25.46 -21.59
CA LEU A 203 -23.11 24.95 -20.25
C LEU A 203 -24.38 24.39 -19.60
N PHE A 204 -24.39 23.09 -19.33
CA PHE A 204 -25.48 22.39 -18.67
C PHE A 204 -25.03 21.95 -17.27
N VAL A 205 -25.72 22.43 -16.23
CA VAL A 205 -25.52 22.05 -14.83
C VAL A 205 -26.72 21.22 -14.39
N THR A 206 -26.48 19.98 -13.97
CA THR A 206 -27.50 19.08 -13.38
C THR A 206 -27.52 19.17 -11.86
N SER A 207 -28.65 18.78 -11.24
CA SER A 207 -28.84 18.82 -9.77
C SER A 207 -27.77 18.05 -8.98
N MET A 208 -27.03 18.76 -8.13
CA MET A 208 -26.07 18.24 -7.16
C MET A 208 -26.75 17.81 -5.85
N TYR A 209 -27.97 18.31 -5.58
CA TYR A 209 -28.76 17.89 -4.43
C TYR A 209 -29.29 16.45 -4.59
N ARG A 210 -29.21 15.67 -3.49
CA ARG A 210 -29.79 14.34 -3.36
C ARG A 210 -30.73 14.30 -2.16
N SER A 211 -31.99 13.95 -2.40
CA SER A 211 -33.04 13.80 -1.38
C SER A 211 -32.93 12.51 -0.56
N ASN A 212 -32.20 11.51 -1.07
CA ASN A 212 -32.05 10.18 -0.49
C ASN A 212 -30.74 9.98 0.31
N MET A 213 -30.03 11.06 0.64
CA MET A 213 -28.70 11.02 1.26
C MET A 213 -28.68 11.81 2.58
N PHE A 214 -28.81 11.09 3.69
CA PHE A 214 -28.79 11.64 5.05
C PHE A 214 -27.36 11.98 5.47
N ALA A 215 -27.15 13.19 6.01
CA ALA A 215 -25.81 13.70 6.35
C ALA A 215 -25.64 13.86 7.88
N GLU A 216 -24.92 12.92 8.50
CA GLU A 216 -24.74 12.81 9.96
C GLU A 216 -23.32 13.24 10.39
N PHE A 217 -23.23 14.06 11.45
CA PHE A 217 -21.95 14.53 12.00
C PHE A 217 -21.82 14.22 13.49
N ALA A 218 -20.84 13.39 13.84
CA ALA A 218 -20.63 12.92 15.22
C ALA A 218 -19.27 13.39 15.78
N LYS A 219 -19.28 13.87 17.03
CA LYS A 219 -18.04 14.11 17.79
C LYS A 219 -17.41 12.78 18.16
N ARG A 220 -16.11 12.62 17.90
CA ARG A 220 -15.39 11.35 18.11
C ARG A 220 -14.99 11.14 19.58
N THR A 221 -15.97 10.99 20.47
CA THR A 221 -15.74 10.56 21.85
C THR A 221 -15.42 9.06 21.91
N GLU A 222 -14.42 8.69 22.72
CA GLU A 222 -13.98 7.32 23.06
C GLU A 222 -13.50 6.38 21.94
N LEU A 223 -13.89 6.59 20.67
CA LEU A 223 -13.38 5.87 19.48
C LEU A 223 -11.94 6.26 19.06
N ILE A 224 -11.09 6.60 20.03
CA ILE A 224 -9.75 7.18 19.81
C ILE A 224 -8.76 6.13 19.26
N THR A 225 -8.85 4.87 19.70
CA THR A 225 -7.84 3.82 19.43
C THR A 225 -7.91 3.16 18.04
N TRP A 226 -9.01 3.30 17.29
CA TRP A 226 -9.28 2.43 16.13
C TRP A 226 -8.89 3.00 14.74
N VAL A 227 -8.67 4.32 14.62
CA VAL A 227 -8.48 4.99 13.31
C VAL A 227 -7.02 5.36 13.03
N LEU A 228 -6.25 5.75 14.06
CA LEU A 228 -4.83 6.14 13.92
C LEU A 228 -3.92 4.98 13.45
N LYS A 229 -4.45 3.75 13.40
CA LYS A 229 -3.83 2.62 12.69
C LYS A 229 -4.59 2.42 11.38
N GLY A 230 -3.93 2.70 10.26
CA GLY A 230 -4.55 2.83 8.93
C GLY A 230 -5.30 1.60 8.42
N THR A 231 -5.96 1.76 7.25
CA THR A 231 -6.97 0.87 6.63
C THR A 231 -6.92 -0.62 6.99
N GLU A 232 -5.76 -1.28 6.91
CA GLU A 232 -5.59 -2.69 7.34
C GLU A 232 -6.01 -2.96 8.78
N SER A 233 -5.61 -2.13 9.74
CA SER A 233 -5.88 -2.34 11.16
C SER A 233 -7.36 -2.14 11.47
N LEU A 234 -7.99 -1.10 10.91
CA LEU A 234 -9.44 -0.90 11.02
C LEU A 234 -10.22 -2.04 10.32
N SER A 235 -9.75 -2.53 9.17
CA SER A 235 -10.36 -3.71 8.53
C SER A 235 -10.19 -4.99 9.35
N LYS A 236 -9.01 -5.27 9.92
CA LYS A 236 -8.77 -6.40 10.83
C LYS A 236 -9.69 -6.31 12.05
N SER A 237 -9.88 -5.09 12.57
CA SER A 237 -10.76 -4.80 13.72
C SER A 237 -12.25 -5.03 13.44
N LEU A 238 -12.72 -4.70 12.23
CA LEU A 238 -14.09 -4.98 11.80
C LEU A 238 -14.30 -6.49 11.58
N VAL A 239 -13.34 -7.19 10.98
CA VAL A 239 -13.38 -8.66 10.83
C VAL A 239 -13.40 -9.37 12.18
N ALA A 240 -12.61 -8.90 13.15
CA ALA A 240 -12.62 -9.44 14.53
C ALA A 240 -13.97 -9.25 15.25
N LYS A 241 -14.79 -8.28 14.82
CA LYS A 241 -16.16 -8.05 15.29
C LYS A 241 -17.24 -8.76 14.42
N GLY A 242 -16.83 -9.62 13.49
CA GLY A 242 -17.71 -10.41 12.63
C GLY A 242 -18.15 -9.74 11.32
N PHE A 243 -17.71 -8.52 11.03
CA PHE A 243 -18.08 -7.82 9.79
C PHE A 243 -17.24 -8.26 8.58
N LYS A 244 -17.86 -8.33 7.41
CA LYS A 244 -17.21 -8.67 6.13
C LYS A 244 -16.37 -7.50 5.57
N ALA A 245 -15.33 -7.09 6.29
CA ALA A 245 -14.46 -5.98 5.89
C ALA A 245 -13.21 -6.43 5.10
N LYS A 246 -12.77 -5.60 4.14
CA LYS A 246 -11.43 -5.66 3.52
C LYS A 246 -10.78 -4.27 3.43
N PRO A 247 -9.45 -4.15 3.55
CA PRO A 247 -8.75 -2.90 3.32
C PRO A 247 -8.57 -2.64 1.82
N TYR A 248 -8.46 -1.37 1.41
CA TYR A 248 -8.11 -1.01 0.04
C TYR A 248 -7.23 0.24 -0.03
N HIS A 249 -6.00 0.09 -0.52
CA HIS A 249 -5.02 1.17 -0.64
C HIS A 249 -4.04 0.87 -1.78
N ALA A 250 -3.40 1.90 -2.32
CA ALA A 250 -2.48 1.79 -3.46
C ALA A 250 -1.27 0.87 -3.20
N GLY A 251 -0.92 0.62 -1.93
CA GLY A 251 0.15 -0.30 -1.53
C GLY A 251 -0.17 -1.79 -1.64
N LEU A 252 -1.44 -2.16 -1.92
CA LEU A 252 -1.81 -3.54 -2.21
C LEU A 252 -1.41 -3.92 -3.65
N ASP A 253 -1.03 -5.18 -3.85
CA ASP A 253 -0.78 -5.77 -5.17
C ASP A 253 -1.96 -5.55 -6.13
N LYS A 254 -1.67 -5.35 -7.42
CA LYS A 254 -2.68 -5.06 -8.45
C LYS A 254 -3.76 -6.14 -8.51
N ASP A 255 -3.34 -7.41 -8.47
CA ASP A 255 -4.24 -8.56 -8.58
C ASP A 255 -5.13 -8.69 -7.33
N VAL A 256 -4.59 -8.36 -6.15
CA VAL A 256 -5.33 -8.34 -4.87
C VAL A 256 -6.36 -7.21 -4.86
N ARG A 257 -6.03 -6.02 -5.38
CA ARG A 257 -6.99 -4.93 -5.55
C ARG A 257 -8.13 -5.31 -6.50
N SER A 258 -7.82 -5.92 -7.64
CA SER A 258 -8.83 -6.39 -8.59
C SER A 258 -9.80 -7.40 -7.94
N ASP A 259 -9.27 -8.42 -7.25
CA ASP A 259 -10.07 -9.44 -6.55
C ASP A 259 -10.97 -8.84 -5.44
N ILE A 260 -10.48 -7.82 -4.71
CA ILE A 260 -11.27 -7.12 -3.68
C ILE A 260 -12.37 -6.25 -4.33
N GLN A 261 -12.07 -5.54 -5.42
CA GLN A 261 -13.03 -4.73 -6.17
C GLN A 261 -14.13 -5.61 -6.78
N ASP A 262 -13.77 -6.69 -7.48
CA ASP A 262 -14.69 -7.69 -8.05
C ASP A 262 -15.66 -8.25 -7.00
N LYS A 263 -15.15 -8.56 -5.80
CA LYS A 263 -15.95 -9.07 -4.68
C LYS A 263 -16.88 -8.00 -4.10
N PHE A 264 -16.43 -6.75 -3.99
CA PHE A 264 -17.27 -5.66 -3.50
C PHE A 264 -18.41 -5.34 -4.47
N LEU A 265 -18.13 -5.27 -5.78
CA LEU A 265 -19.14 -5.04 -6.82
C LEU A 265 -20.26 -6.10 -6.74
N ARG A 266 -19.89 -7.38 -6.64
CA ARG A 266 -20.83 -8.53 -6.58
C ARG A 266 -21.52 -8.74 -5.23
N SER A 267 -21.00 -8.17 -4.14
CA SER A 267 -21.54 -8.37 -2.79
C SER A 267 -22.68 -7.40 -2.46
N THR A 268 -23.57 -7.81 -1.57
CA THR A 268 -24.62 -6.98 -0.96
C THR A 268 -24.29 -6.54 0.47
N ASP A 269 -23.28 -7.14 1.12
CA ASP A 269 -23.01 -6.96 2.56
C ASP A 269 -21.50 -6.88 2.92
N MET A 270 -20.67 -6.46 1.96
CA MET A 270 -19.22 -6.28 2.14
C MET A 270 -18.87 -4.83 2.46
N ILE A 271 -17.99 -4.63 3.44
CA ILE A 271 -17.42 -3.33 3.82
C ILE A 271 -16.03 -3.19 3.19
N ILE A 272 -15.73 -2.02 2.65
CA ILE A 272 -14.36 -1.65 2.23
C ILE A 272 -13.86 -0.53 3.12
N VAL A 273 -12.68 -0.74 3.71
CA VAL A 273 -11.92 0.27 4.44
C VAL A 273 -10.88 0.84 3.49
N GLY A 274 -11.30 1.82 2.69
CA GLY A 274 -10.50 2.41 1.62
C GLY A 274 -9.74 3.67 2.03
N THR A 275 -8.63 3.97 1.33
CA THR A 275 -8.20 5.37 1.14
C THR A 275 -8.85 5.95 -0.13
N ILE A 276 -8.53 7.20 -0.51
CA ILE A 276 -8.98 7.85 -1.76
C ILE A 276 -8.68 6.99 -3.01
N ALA A 277 -7.73 6.05 -2.93
CA ALA A 277 -7.48 5.04 -3.97
C ALA A 277 -8.68 4.11 -4.27
N PHE A 278 -9.69 4.04 -3.39
CA PHE A 278 -10.98 3.35 -3.59
C PHE A 278 -12.11 4.31 -4.03
N GLY A 279 -11.76 5.45 -4.64
CA GLY A 279 -12.72 6.39 -5.20
C GLY A 279 -12.98 6.12 -6.69
N MET A 280 -12.16 6.74 -7.54
CA MET A 280 -12.40 6.88 -8.98
C MET A 280 -12.61 5.55 -9.72
N GLY A 281 -13.63 5.50 -10.58
CA GLY A 281 -13.92 4.35 -11.46
C GLY A 281 -14.77 3.22 -10.89
N ILE A 282 -15.18 3.28 -9.61
CA ILE A 282 -16.11 2.28 -9.03
C ILE A 282 -17.56 2.77 -9.19
N ASP A 283 -18.34 2.08 -10.02
CA ASP A 283 -19.81 2.21 -10.05
C ASP A 283 -20.47 1.03 -9.33
N LYS A 284 -21.30 1.35 -8.33
CA LYS A 284 -22.10 0.39 -7.57
C LYS A 284 -23.38 1.07 -7.07
N GLU A 285 -24.50 0.71 -7.70
CA GLU A 285 -25.83 1.27 -7.43
C GLU A 285 -26.25 1.26 -5.95
N ASN A 286 -25.89 0.20 -5.22
CA ASN A 286 -26.51 -0.15 -3.93
C ASN A 286 -25.66 0.14 -2.69
N VAL A 287 -24.73 1.11 -2.75
CA VAL A 287 -23.99 1.58 -1.55
C VAL A 287 -24.95 2.29 -0.58
N ARG A 288 -24.99 1.83 0.67
CA ARG A 288 -25.91 2.33 1.72
C ARG A 288 -25.28 3.26 2.73
N THR A 289 -23.99 3.10 3.03
CA THR A 289 -23.34 3.88 4.09
C THR A 289 -21.92 4.25 3.67
N ILE A 290 -21.55 5.51 3.86
CA ILE A 290 -20.19 6.02 3.67
C ILE A 290 -19.77 6.73 4.95
N ILE A 291 -18.61 6.36 5.50
CA ILE A 291 -18.11 6.87 6.77
C ILE A 291 -16.75 7.51 6.54
N HIS A 292 -16.68 8.82 6.74
CA HIS A 292 -15.42 9.57 6.76
C HIS A 292 -14.87 9.54 8.18
N PHE A 293 -13.74 8.86 8.37
CA PHE A 293 -13.02 8.77 9.65
C PHE A 293 -11.96 9.86 9.85
N ASP A 294 -11.51 10.47 8.76
CA ASP A 294 -10.67 11.66 8.72
C ASP A 294 -11.38 12.75 7.90
N LEU A 295 -11.05 14.02 8.15
CA LEU A 295 -11.49 15.14 7.32
C LEU A 295 -10.97 15.01 5.86
N PRO A 296 -11.81 15.14 4.82
CA PRO A 296 -11.37 15.26 3.42
C PRO A 296 -10.51 16.51 3.16
N SER A 297 -9.80 16.54 2.03
CA SER A 297 -8.92 17.65 1.66
C SER A 297 -9.65 18.90 1.16
N SER A 298 -10.91 18.79 0.72
CA SER A 298 -11.71 19.89 0.20
C SER A 298 -13.20 19.51 0.06
N ILE A 299 -14.05 20.48 -0.29
CA ILE A 299 -15.48 20.27 -0.55
C ILE A 299 -15.69 19.40 -1.80
N GLU A 300 -14.90 19.59 -2.86
CA GLU A 300 -14.91 18.75 -4.06
C GLU A 300 -14.60 17.29 -3.71
N ALA A 301 -13.56 17.06 -2.91
CA ALA A 301 -13.17 15.72 -2.46
C ALA A 301 -14.25 15.06 -1.60
N TYR A 302 -14.89 15.80 -0.68
CA TYR A 302 -16.00 15.29 0.13
C TYR A 302 -17.21 14.93 -0.75
N SER A 303 -17.61 15.83 -1.66
CA SER A 303 -18.74 15.63 -2.59
C SER A 303 -18.56 14.36 -3.44
N GLN A 304 -17.38 14.20 -4.07
CA GLN A 304 -17.06 13.04 -4.91
C GLN A 304 -16.95 11.72 -4.11
N GLN A 305 -16.81 11.79 -2.78
CA GLN A 305 -16.81 10.62 -1.90
C GLN A 305 -18.24 10.26 -1.44
N ILE A 306 -19.05 11.22 -0.98
CA ILE A 306 -20.45 10.95 -0.58
C ILE A 306 -21.36 10.60 -1.77
N GLY A 307 -21.12 11.16 -2.96
CA GLY A 307 -21.91 10.90 -4.18
C GLY A 307 -21.88 9.44 -4.69
N ARG A 308 -21.11 8.56 -4.03
CA ARG A 308 -21.10 7.11 -4.28
C ARG A 308 -22.24 6.38 -3.56
N ALA A 309 -22.87 7.02 -2.57
CA ALA A 309 -24.03 6.50 -1.86
C ALA A 309 -25.32 6.69 -2.67
N GLY A 310 -26.29 5.78 -2.47
CA GLY A 310 -27.66 6.00 -2.92
C GLY A 310 -27.89 6.08 -4.43
N ARG A 311 -27.01 5.52 -5.27
CA ARG A 311 -27.10 5.60 -6.74
C ARG A 311 -28.35 4.95 -7.35
N ASP A 312 -28.94 3.97 -6.66
CA ASP A 312 -30.24 3.39 -6.96
C ASP A 312 -31.45 4.21 -6.45
N GLY A 313 -31.23 5.48 -6.07
CA GLY A 313 -32.25 6.40 -5.53
C GLY A 313 -32.76 6.07 -4.13
N LYS A 314 -32.30 4.98 -3.50
CA LYS A 314 -32.79 4.55 -2.18
C LYS A 314 -32.09 5.27 -1.03
N PRO A 315 -32.72 5.38 0.16
CA PRO A 315 -32.11 5.97 1.35
C PRO A 315 -30.70 5.45 1.64
N SER A 316 -29.81 6.38 1.97
CA SER A 316 -28.39 6.12 2.26
C SER A 316 -27.84 7.15 3.24
N THR A 317 -26.82 6.77 4.02
CA THR A 317 -26.28 7.59 5.11
C THR A 317 -24.81 7.92 4.87
N CYS A 318 -24.49 9.20 4.86
CA CYS A 318 -23.14 9.72 4.75
C CYS A 318 -22.75 10.36 6.10
N MET A 319 -21.95 9.63 6.88
CA MET A 319 -21.47 10.06 8.18
C MET A 319 -20.03 10.60 8.07
N LEU A 320 -19.72 11.64 8.84
CA LEU A 320 -18.36 12.15 9.00
C LEU A 320 -18.07 12.39 10.50
N TYR A 321 -17.00 11.76 10.98
CA TYR A 321 -16.48 12.01 12.32
C TYR A 321 -15.57 13.24 12.32
N LEU A 322 -15.73 14.11 13.32
CA LEU A 322 -14.83 15.22 13.56
C LEU A 322 -14.06 14.99 14.86
N SER A 323 -12.74 14.97 14.77
CA SER A 323 -11.80 15.14 15.88
C SER A 323 -11.31 16.59 15.96
N ASP A 324 -10.86 16.96 17.16
CA ASP A 324 -9.98 18.11 17.41
C ASP A 324 -8.79 18.18 16.44
N LYS A 325 -8.07 17.06 16.25
CA LYS A 325 -6.79 17.04 15.52
C LYS A 325 -6.91 17.09 13.99
N ASP A 326 -8.07 16.81 13.41
CA ASP A 326 -8.16 16.50 11.97
C ASP A 326 -7.80 17.71 11.09
N PHE A 327 -8.28 18.90 11.47
CA PHE A 327 -7.91 20.17 10.81
C PHE A 327 -6.40 20.45 10.93
N PHE A 328 -5.85 20.29 12.14
CA PHE A 328 -4.43 20.50 12.39
C PHE A 328 -3.54 19.55 11.57
N LEU A 329 -3.86 18.26 11.56
CA LEU A 329 -3.14 17.24 10.80
C LEU A 329 -3.23 17.47 9.28
N ARG A 330 -4.36 17.99 8.77
CA ARG A 330 -4.47 18.36 7.35
C ARG A 330 -3.59 19.56 7.00
N ASN A 331 -3.54 20.59 7.84
CA ASN A 331 -2.63 21.72 7.60
C ASN A 331 -1.17 21.26 7.58
N VAL A 332 -0.73 20.48 8.59
CA VAL A 332 0.61 19.86 8.64
C VAL A 332 0.95 19.10 7.36
N LEU A 333 0.00 18.33 6.81
CA LEU A 333 0.21 17.60 5.55
C LEU A 333 0.32 18.53 4.32
N VAL A 334 -0.43 19.64 4.27
CA VAL A 334 -0.33 20.65 3.20
C VAL A 334 1.00 21.38 3.25
N HIS A 335 1.48 21.83 4.42
CA HIS A 335 2.84 22.37 4.55
C HIS A 335 3.90 21.31 4.17
N GLY A 336 3.62 20.03 4.43
CA GLY A 336 4.42 18.88 3.99
C GLY A 336 4.42 18.56 2.49
N GLU A 337 3.65 19.28 1.66
CA GLU A 337 3.69 19.16 0.19
C GLU A 337 4.72 20.10 -0.44
N ARG A 338 4.89 21.32 0.09
CA ARG A 338 5.79 22.33 -0.49
C ARG A 338 7.27 22.00 -0.22
N PRO A 339 8.14 21.99 -1.26
CA PRO A 339 9.57 21.76 -1.11
C PRO A 339 10.27 22.96 -0.44
N SER A 340 11.46 22.75 0.12
CA SER A 340 12.30 23.84 0.62
C SER A 340 12.98 24.61 -0.51
N ARG A 341 13.45 25.83 -0.23
CA ARG A 341 14.28 26.59 -1.18
C ARG A 341 15.59 25.86 -1.53
N LEU A 342 16.14 25.07 -0.60
CA LEU A 342 17.32 24.23 -0.83
C LEU A 342 17.01 23.06 -1.79
N ALA A 343 15.86 22.41 -1.63
CA ALA A 343 15.37 21.38 -2.54
C ALA A 343 15.13 21.93 -3.96
N LEU A 344 14.52 23.12 -4.08
CA LEU A 344 14.35 23.82 -5.36
C LEU A 344 15.71 24.18 -6.00
N ARG A 345 16.67 24.70 -5.22
CA ARG A 345 18.02 24.99 -5.75
C ARG A 345 18.72 23.72 -6.23
N ALA A 346 18.70 22.63 -5.45
CA ALA A 346 19.29 21.34 -5.85
C ALA A 346 18.62 20.75 -7.11
N LEU A 347 17.34 21.04 -7.36
CA LEU A 347 16.67 20.69 -8.61
C LEU A 347 17.18 21.54 -9.79
N PHE A 348 17.31 22.85 -9.63
CA PHE A 348 17.85 23.72 -10.68
C PHE A 348 19.33 23.45 -10.98
N GLU A 349 20.13 23.11 -9.97
CA GLU A 349 21.53 22.66 -10.13
C GLU A 349 21.64 21.35 -10.94
N GLU A 350 20.62 20.48 -10.92
CA GLU A 350 20.58 19.26 -11.75
C GLU A 350 19.93 19.48 -13.13
N ILE A 351 19.00 20.43 -13.26
CA ILE A 351 18.40 20.79 -14.56
C ILE A 351 19.36 21.65 -15.40
N CYS A 352 20.10 22.57 -14.77
CA CYS A 352 20.98 23.54 -15.43
C CYS A 352 22.46 23.17 -15.29
N ASP A 353 22.78 21.88 -15.21
CA ASP A 353 24.18 21.42 -15.17
C ASP A 353 24.94 21.73 -16.47
N GLU A 354 26.26 21.49 -16.47
CA GLU A 354 27.10 21.81 -17.62
C GLU A 354 26.76 21.04 -18.90
N GLU A 355 26.15 19.85 -18.83
CA GLU A 355 25.78 19.08 -20.01
C GLU A 355 24.48 19.62 -20.60
N HIS A 356 23.46 19.80 -19.76
CA HIS A 356 22.19 20.39 -20.17
C HIS A 356 22.36 21.84 -20.68
N CYS A 357 23.23 22.64 -20.06
CA CYS A 357 23.53 24.01 -20.50
C CYS A 357 24.32 24.10 -21.82
N ARG A 358 24.83 22.99 -22.38
CA ARG A 358 25.45 22.97 -23.72
C ARG A 358 24.43 22.68 -24.84
N LEU A 359 23.24 22.19 -24.50
CA LEU A 359 22.20 21.84 -25.46
C LEU A 359 21.56 23.09 -26.11
N SER A 360 21.20 22.93 -27.38
CA SER A 360 20.54 23.93 -28.21
C SER A 360 19.00 23.81 -28.16
N PRO A 361 18.25 24.90 -28.41
CA PRO A 361 16.80 24.83 -28.60
C PRO A 361 16.45 23.83 -29.72
N GLY A 362 15.56 22.89 -29.42
CA GLY A 362 15.19 21.75 -30.27
C GLY A 362 15.77 20.40 -29.81
N GLU A 363 16.89 20.40 -29.07
CA GLU A 363 17.50 19.17 -28.53
C GLU A 363 16.76 18.65 -27.28
N THR A 364 17.06 17.41 -26.88
CA THR A 364 16.34 16.70 -25.82
C THR A 364 17.26 16.14 -24.74
N PHE A 365 16.87 16.27 -23.48
CA PHE A 365 17.45 15.56 -22.35
C PHE A 365 16.41 14.65 -21.67
N SER A 366 16.82 13.78 -20.74
CA SER A 366 15.91 12.83 -20.10
C SER A 366 16.17 12.65 -18.60
N VAL A 367 15.10 12.62 -17.80
CA VAL A 367 15.17 12.64 -16.34
C VAL A 367 14.31 11.53 -15.73
N GLY A 368 14.93 10.65 -14.94
CA GLY A 368 14.22 9.67 -14.12
C GLY A 368 13.66 10.30 -12.85
N ILE A 369 12.41 10.78 -12.87
CA ILE A 369 11.79 11.52 -11.76
C ILE A 369 11.87 10.76 -10.43
N THR A 370 11.63 9.45 -10.39
CA THR A 370 11.76 8.63 -9.16
C THR A 370 13.16 8.60 -8.55
N MET A 371 14.21 8.82 -9.34
CA MET A 371 15.59 8.95 -8.84
C MET A 371 15.92 10.40 -8.46
N GLN A 372 15.47 11.38 -9.24
CA GLN A 372 15.64 12.79 -8.92
C GLN A 372 14.93 13.17 -7.61
N SER A 373 13.67 12.73 -7.44
CA SER A 373 12.85 12.91 -6.25
C SER A 373 13.59 12.60 -4.95
N LYS A 374 14.34 11.49 -4.93
CA LYS A 374 15.12 11.05 -3.78
C LYS A 374 16.37 11.91 -3.54
N ARG A 375 17.01 12.41 -4.60
CA ARG A 375 18.18 13.32 -4.49
C ARG A 375 17.77 14.69 -3.97
N VAL A 376 16.81 15.34 -4.63
CA VAL A 376 16.44 16.75 -4.35
C VAL A 376 15.46 16.89 -3.18
N ASP A 377 14.91 15.79 -2.66
CA ASP A 377 13.85 15.72 -1.63
C ASP A 377 12.52 16.40 -2.00
N ILE A 378 12.08 16.22 -3.25
CA ILE A 378 10.80 16.71 -3.75
C ILE A 378 9.96 15.50 -4.18
N LYS A 379 8.71 15.41 -3.71
CA LYS A 379 7.76 14.35 -4.10
C LYS A 379 7.60 14.28 -5.62
N GLU A 380 7.47 13.09 -6.19
CA GLU A 380 7.36 12.89 -7.66
C GLU A 380 6.20 13.69 -8.30
N THR A 381 5.09 13.83 -7.58
CA THR A 381 3.94 14.67 -7.95
C THR A 381 4.33 16.15 -8.05
N GLN A 382 5.03 16.67 -7.04
CA GLN A 382 5.45 18.07 -6.98
C GLN A 382 6.57 18.37 -7.99
N LEU A 383 7.49 17.44 -8.25
CA LEU A 383 8.43 17.54 -9.38
C LEU A 383 7.70 17.64 -10.72
N SER A 384 6.67 16.83 -10.93
CA SER A 384 5.87 16.85 -12.17
C SER A 384 5.15 18.20 -12.37
N ILE A 385 4.66 18.80 -11.28
CA ILE A 385 4.09 20.17 -11.29
C ILE A 385 5.16 21.22 -11.63
N ILE A 386 6.37 21.12 -11.05
CA ILE A 386 7.48 22.05 -11.36
C ILE A 386 7.89 21.96 -12.83
N TYR A 387 8.04 20.75 -13.40
CA TYR A 387 8.30 20.59 -14.83
C TYR A 387 7.16 21.15 -15.70
N ALA A 388 5.89 21.01 -15.28
CA ALA A 388 4.77 21.64 -15.97
C ALA A 388 4.85 23.18 -15.94
N TYR A 389 5.30 23.80 -14.83
CA TYR A 389 5.57 25.24 -14.80
C TYR A 389 6.72 25.65 -15.72
N LEU A 390 7.81 24.87 -15.78
CA LEU A 390 8.93 25.11 -16.72
C LEU A 390 8.49 25.02 -18.19
N GLU A 391 7.53 24.14 -18.52
CA GLU A 391 6.90 24.09 -19.84
C GLU A 391 5.93 25.25 -20.12
N LEU A 392 5.01 25.53 -19.19
CA LEU A 392 3.82 26.35 -19.45
C LEU A 392 4.02 27.84 -19.11
N LYS A 393 4.73 28.17 -18.02
CA LYS A 393 4.96 29.56 -17.59
C LYS A 393 6.26 30.12 -18.16
N PHE A 394 7.36 29.41 -17.97
CA PHE A 394 8.67 29.88 -18.45
C PHE A 394 8.90 29.58 -19.94
N GLY A 395 8.23 28.56 -20.47
CA GLY A 395 8.37 28.15 -21.88
C GLY A 395 9.79 27.67 -22.22
N LEU A 396 10.49 27.07 -21.26
CA LEU A 396 11.87 26.60 -21.41
C LEU A 396 11.95 25.25 -22.12
N LEU A 397 10.97 24.38 -21.86
CA LEU A 397 10.94 22.99 -22.30
C LEU A 397 9.56 22.53 -22.80
N ARG A 398 9.51 21.34 -23.41
CA ARG A 398 8.31 20.60 -23.81
C ARG A 398 8.45 19.16 -23.32
N ALA A 399 7.45 18.62 -22.62
CA ALA A 399 7.38 17.19 -22.35
C ALA A 399 7.27 16.40 -23.67
N GLY A 400 8.16 15.43 -23.86
CA GLY A 400 8.11 14.43 -24.93
C GLY A 400 7.60 13.09 -24.41
N THR A 401 7.67 12.07 -25.27
CA THR A 401 7.29 10.69 -24.88
C THR A 401 8.29 10.12 -23.88
N PRO A 402 7.86 9.59 -22.71
CA PRO A 402 8.75 8.93 -21.77
C PRO A 402 9.43 7.70 -22.36
N GLN A 403 10.66 7.45 -21.91
CA GLN A 403 11.48 6.30 -22.30
C GLN A 403 11.85 5.47 -21.06
N TYR A 404 12.56 4.36 -21.28
CA TYR A 404 13.10 3.50 -20.21
C TYR A 404 14.63 3.53 -20.30
N SER A 405 15.34 3.54 -19.18
CA SER A 405 16.80 3.42 -19.17
C SER A 405 17.23 1.98 -19.42
N GLU A 406 16.62 1.02 -18.71
CA GLU A 406 17.02 -0.38 -18.72
C GLU A 406 16.11 -1.23 -19.63
N TYR A 407 16.73 -2.06 -20.46
CA TYR A 407 16.05 -3.11 -21.23
C TYR A 407 16.72 -4.46 -20.98
N LYS A 408 15.92 -5.46 -20.63
CA LYS A 408 16.37 -6.86 -20.50
C LYS A 408 15.34 -7.80 -21.11
N TYR A 409 15.81 -8.78 -21.85
CA TYR A 409 14.96 -9.75 -22.54
C TYR A 409 15.46 -11.19 -22.32
N GLN A 410 14.54 -12.14 -22.31
CA GLN A 410 14.84 -13.57 -22.36
C GLN A 410 14.49 -14.07 -23.76
N VAL A 411 15.44 -14.63 -24.51
CA VAL A 411 15.13 -15.26 -25.81
C VAL A 411 14.30 -16.52 -25.57
N ILE A 412 13.14 -16.60 -26.23
CA ILE A 412 12.21 -17.73 -26.15
C ILE A 412 12.35 -18.59 -27.42
N GLN A 413 12.20 -17.97 -28.60
CA GLN A 413 12.35 -18.64 -29.89
C GLN A 413 13.77 -18.42 -30.44
N ARG A 414 14.67 -19.37 -30.17
CA ARG A 414 16.10 -19.22 -30.47
C ARG A 414 16.42 -19.12 -31.97
N GLN A 415 15.59 -19.71 -32.81
CA GLN A 415 15.77 -19.74 -34.27
C GLN A 415 15.39 -18.39 -34.90
N GLU A 416 14.14 -17.94 -34.77
CA GLU A 416 13.68 -16.64 -35.28
C GLU A 416 14.50 -15.45 -34.73
N TYR A 417 15.01 -15.54 -33.50
CA TYR A 417 15.93 -14.56 -32.92
C TYR A 417 17.31 -14.48 -33.61
N ASN A 418 17.80 -15.60 -34.16
CA ASN A 418 19.06 -15.66 -34.89
C ASN A 418 18.85 -15.28 -36.37
N ASP A 419 17.79 -15.81 -36.98
CA ASP A 419 17.49 -15.70 -38.41
C ASP A 419 17.03 -14.28 -38.82
N ASP A 420 16.56 -13.48 -37.87
CA ASP A 420 16.34 -12.04 -38.05
C ASP A 420 17.63 -11.29 -38.35
N ASP A 421 17.90 -11.06 -39.62
CA ASP A 421 19.16 -10.50 -40.10
C ASP A 421 19.14 -8.96 -40.27
N THR A 422 18.15 -8.27 -39.68
CA THR A 422 17.99 -6.81 -39.77
C THR A 422 19.15 -6.04 -39.10
N PRO A 423 19.45 -4.79 -39.53
CA PRO A 423 20.54 -4.00 -38.93
C PRO A 423 20.36 -3.79 -37.43
N ALA A 424 19.14 -3.48 -36.99
CA ALA A 424 18.80 -3.31 -35.58
C ALA A 424 19.01 -4.62 -34.78
N ALA A 425 18.57 -5.77 -35.31
CA ALA A 425 18.78 -7.06 -34.66
C ALA A 425 20.27 -7.43 -34.53
N LYS A 426 21.06 -7.20 -35.57
CA LYS A 426 22.53 -7.37 -35.55
C LYS A 426 23.20 -6.45 -34.52
N ALA A 427 22.75 -5.19 -34.41
CA ALA A 427 23.24 -4.27 -33.39
C ALA A 427 22.87 -4.74 -31.98
N ILE A 428 21.62 -5.14 -31.74
CA ILE A 428 21.16 -5.68 -30.45
C ILE A 428 21.96 -6.93 -30.07
N ARG A 429 22.07 -7.93 -30.96
CA ARG A 429 22.82 -9.17 -30.68
C ARG A 429 24.29 -8.92 -30.31
N ARG A 430 24.90 -7.88 -30.89
CA ARG A 430 26.31 -7.48 -30.64
C ARG A 430 26.50 -6.66 -29.36
N GLY A 431 25.57 -5.76 -29.04
CA GLY A 431 25.65 -4.91 -27.85
C GLY A 431 25.13 -5.55 -26.56
N SER A 432 24.37 -6.64 -26.67
CA SER A 432 23.71 -7.26 -25.52
C SER A 432 24.62 -8.19 -24.70
N ARG A 433 24.48 -8.16 -23.38
CA ARG A 433 25.22 -9.02 -22.44
C ARG A 433 24.28 -10.06 -21.82
N THR A 434 24.55 -11.35 -22.06
CA THR A 434 23.68 -12.46 -21.61
C THR A 434 24.16 -13.05 -20.29
N ALA A 435 23.28 -13.07 -19.29
CA ALA A 435 23.46 -13.81 -18.03
C ALA A 435 22.84 -15.22 -18.12
N LYS A 436 22.44 -15.84 -17.00
CA LYS A 436 21.89 -17.22 -17.01
C LYS A 436 20.56 -17.39 -17.78
N ILE A 437 19.71 -16.36 -17.84
CA ILE A 437 18.36 -16.39 -18.45
C ILE A 437 18.04 -15.06 -19.13
N TRP A 438 18.34 -13.95 -18.46
CA TRP A 438 18.13 -12.61 -18.98
C TRP A 438 19.36 -12.09 -19.71
N THR A 439 19.10 -11.45 -20.84
CA THR A 439 20.04 -10.72 -21.67
C THR A 439 19.75 -9.23 -21.52
N PHE A 440 20.78 -8.43 -21.21
CA PHE A 440 20.69 -7.01 -20.89
C PHE A 440 21.23 -6.19 -22.08
N ILE A 441 20.63 -5.03 -22.34
CA ILE A 441 21.09 -4.09 -23.36
C ILE A 441 20.93 -2.64 -22.87
N GLU A 442 22.04 -1.91 -22.84
CA GLU A 442 22.03 -0.45 -22.80
C GLU A 442 21.78 0.03 -24.23
N ILE A 443 20.63 0.65 -24.50
CA ILE A 443 20.25 0.99 -25.88
C ILE A 443 21.10 2.14 -26.44
N ASP A 444 21.55 3.05 -25.58
CA ASP A 444 22.32 4.23 -26.00
C ASP A 444 23.76 3.87 -26.38
N ASP A 445 24.35 2.84 -25.77
CA ASP A 445 25.62 2.21 -26.20
C ASP A 445 25.52 1.54 -27.60
N VAL A 446 24.30 1.24 -28.06
CA VAL A 446 24.02 0.49 -29.29
C VAL A 446 23.49 1.39 -30.42
N ALA A 447 23.03 2.60 -30.09
CA ALA A 447 22.63 3.62 -31.04
C ALA A 447 23.86 4.39 -31.55
N ASP A 448 24.26 4.19 -32.80
CA ASP A 448 25.44 4.85 -33.39
C ASP A 448 25.18 6.31 -33.85
N GLY A 449 23.93 6.76 -33.77
CA GLY A 449 23.49 8.10 -34.15
C GLY A 449 23.55 8.42 -35.65
N LYS A 450 24.01 7.49 -36.49
CA LYS A 450 24.27 7.70 -37.93
C LYS A 450 23.52 6.72 -38.84
N HIS A 451 23.26 5.52 -38.36
CA HIS A 451 22.58 4.44 -39.09
C HIS A 451 21.49 3.77 -38.26
N LEU A 452 21.59 3.78 -36.93
CA LEU A 452 20.56 3.27 -36.02
C LEU A 452 20.34 4.25 -34.87
N ASN A 453 19.10 4.75 -34.75
CA ASN A 453 18.68 5.53 -33.59
C ASN A 453 18.05 4.64 -32.52
N ARG A 454 17.93 5.18 -31.30
CA ARG A 454 17.26 4.57 -30.13
C ARG A 454 15.84 4.07 -30.43
N GLY A 455 15.10 4.77 -31.30
CA GLY A 455 13.79 4.39 -31.78
C GLY A 455 13.78 3.07 -32.57
N ASP A 456 14.76 2.84 -33.44
CA ASP A 456 14.81 1.62 -34.26
C ASP A 456 15.20 0.38 -33.45
N ILE A 457 16.08 0.56 -32.46
CA ILE A 457 16.48 -0.49 -31.51
C ILE A 457 15.30 -0.85 -30.61
N THR A 458 14.62 0.14 -30.03
CA THR A 458 13.41 -0.10 -29.21
C THR A 458 12.28 -0.74 -30.01
N ARG A 459 11.98 -0.26 -31.21
CA ARG A 459 11.00 -0.87 -32.13
C ARG A 459 11.31 -2.34 -32.43
N ARG A 460 12.59 -2.73 -32.58
CA ARG A 460 12.98 -4.12 -32.86
C ARG A 460 12.87 -5.00 -31.61
N LEU A 461 13.31 -4.52 -30.45
CA LEU A 461 13.11 -5.20 -29.16
C LEU A 461 11.63 -5.42 -28.84
N ASP A 462 10.79 -4.40 -29.06
CA ASP A 462 9.35 -4.49 -28.86
C ASP A 462 8.70 -5.44 -29.87
N HIS A 463 9.07 -5.37 -31.15
CA HIS A 463 8.57 -6.33 -32.15
C HIS A 463 8.94 -7.79 -31.82
N TRP A 464 10.16 -8.06 -31.33
CA TRP A 464 10.53 -9.39 -30.82
C TRP A 464 9.74 -9.80 -29.57
N ALA A 465 9.35 -8.86 -28.72
CA ALA A 465 8.53 -9.13 -27.54
C ALA A 465 7.07 -9.45 -27.94
N GLU A 466 6.54 -8.70 -28.89
CA GLU A 466 5.18 -8.81 -29.43
C GLU A 466 4.98 -10.08 -30.27
N SER A 467 6.01 -10.54 -30.98
CA SER A 467 6.02 -11.82 -31.72
C SER A 467 6.36 -13.03 -30.84
N GLY A 468 6.62 -12.83 -29.54
CA GLY A 468 6.99 -13.92 -28.62
C GLY A 468 8.39 -14.51 -28.87
N VAL A 469 9.18 -13.95 -29.79
CA VAL A 469 10.57 -14.35 -30.06
C VAL A 469 11.45 -14.14 -28.82
N VAL A 470 11.23 -13.02 -28.12
CA VAL A 470 11.79 -12.76 -26.79
C VAL A 470 10.69 -12.41 -25.80
N LYS A 471 11.03 -12.43 -24.52
CA LYS A 471 10.21 -11.93 -23.42
C LYS A 471 10.92 -10.73 -22.83
N LEU A 472 10.42 -9.53 -23.12
CA LEU A 472 11.04 -8.26 -22.73
C LEU A 472 10.56 -7.79 -21.34
N GLN A 473 11.43 -7.11 -20.61
CA GLN A 473 11.13 -6.27 -19.46
C GLN A 473 11.86 -4.93 -19.62
N LYS A 474 11.17 -3.84 -19.34
CA LYS A 474 11.70 -2.48 -19.33
C LYS A 474 11.70 -1.93 -17.90
N SER A 475 12.73 -1.20 -17.50
CA SER A 475 12.81 -0.59 -16.17
C SER A 475 13.47 0.80 -16.21
N GLY A 476 13.28 1.58 -15.13
CA GLY A 476 13.80 2.96 -15.03
C GLY A 476 13.14 3.94 -16.00
N VAL A 477 11.89 4.34 -15.75
CA VAL A 477 11.21 5.36 -16.57
C VAL A 477 11.96 6.69 -16.48
N GLN A 478 12.26 7.28 -17.64
CA GLN A 478 12.84 8.61 -17.81
C GLN A 478 11.88 9.46 -18.63
N ASN A 479 11.50 10.63 -18.12
CA ASN A 479 10.73 11.60 -18.87
C ASN A 479 11.67 12.40 -19.78
N VAL A 480 11.37 12.46 -21.07
CA VAL A 480 12.15 13.19 -22.07
C VAL A 480 11.63 14.61 -22.17
N PHE A 481 12.52 15.60 -22.18
CA PHE A 481 12.19 17.01 -22.30
C PHE A 481 12.95 17.65 -23.46
N ARG A 482 12.21 18.24 -24.41
CA ARG A 482 12.77 18.99 -25.55
C ARG A 482 12.91 20.46 -25.17
N LEU A 483 14.09 21.06 -25.34
CA LEU A 483 14.31 22.48 -25.05
C LEU A 483 13.59 23.36 -26.09
N LYS A 484 12.86 24.36 -25.62
CA LYS A 484 12.26 25.45 -26.42
C LYS A 484 13.14 26.70 -26.41
N LYS A 485 13.94 26.89 -25.35
CA LYS A 485 14.87 28.00 -25.12
C LYS A 485 16.16 27.44 -24.54
N ALA A 486 17.24 28.21 -24.57
CA ALA A 486 18.44 27.89 -23.79
C ALA A 486 18.13 27.92 -22.28
N LEU A 487 18.79 27.07 -21.50
CA LEU A 487 18.70 27.08 -20.04
C LEU A 487 19.48 28.27 -19.45
N PRO A 488 19.03 28.82 -18.30
CA PRO A 488 19.70 29.93 -17.65
C PRO A 488 21.10 29.53 -17.17
N LYS A 489 22.09 30.38 -17.40
CA LYS A 489 23.51 30.11 -17.08
C LYS A 489 24.04 30.98 -15.94
N SER A 490 23.32 32.02 -15.55
CA SER A 490 23.71 32.88 -14.43
C SER A 490 22.92 32.51 -13.17
N GLN A 491 23.60 32.52 -12.03
CA GLN A 491 22.96 32.25 -10.72
C GLN A 491 21.78 33.22 -10.43
N PRO A 492 21.82 34.52 -10.78
CA PRO A 492 20.67 35.42 -10.61
C PRO A 492 19.44 35.03 -11.44
N GLU A 493 19.60 34.52 -12.67
CA GLU A 493 18.47 34.02 -13.47
C GLU A 493 17.84 32.78 -12.82
N ILE A 494 18.68 31.85 -12.35
CA ILE A 494 18.25 30.62 -11.65
C ILE A 494 17.50 30.97 -10.37
N ASP A 495 18.06 31.84 -9.52
CA ASP A 495 17.42 32.25 -8.27
C ASP A 495 16.11 33.01 -8.51
N ALA A 496 16.00 33.83 -9.55
CA ALA A 496 14.74 34.49 -9.93
C ALA A 496 13.66 33.50 -10.42
N MET A 497 14.03 32.41 -11.09
CA MET A 497 13.08 31.33 -11.43
C MET A 497 12.64 30.54 -10.19
N ILE A 498 13.57 30.27 -9.26
CA ILE A 498 13.26 29.66 -7.96
C ILE A 498 12.29 30.54 -7.16
N ASP A 499 12.51 31.85 -7.10
CA ASP A 499 11.61 32.80 -6.43
C ASP A 499 10.19 32.77 -7.01
N ASN A 500 10.05 32.77 -8.35
CA ASN A 500 8.73 32.71 -8.97
C ASN A 500 8.02 31.37 -8.73
N ILE A 501 8.75 30.24 -8.74
CA ILE A 501 8.20 28.92 -8.45
C ILE A 501 7.79 28.79 -6.98
N ASP A 502 8.61 29.25 -6.03
CA ASP A 502 8.27 29.21 -4.60
C ASP A 502 7.07 30.13 -4.29
N GLN A 503 6.96 31.29 -4.93
CA GLN A 503 5.77 32.16 -4.80
C GLN A 503 4.49 31.46 -5.28
N GLU A 504 4.53 30.75 -6.40
CA GLU A 504 3.38 30.02 -6.95
C GLU A 504 3.03 28.76 -6.13
N ILE A 505 4.03 28.06 -5.57
CA ILE A 505 3.79 26.95 -4.65
C ILE A 505 3.24 27.47 -3.31
N THR A 506 3.75 28.58 -2.77
CA THR A 506 3.22 29.26 -1.57
C THR A 506 1.77 29.73 -1.77
N LYS A 507 1.44 30.19 -2.97
CA LYS A 507 0.07 30.55 -3.35
C LYS A 507 -0.84 29.33 -3.37
N LYS A 508 -0.38 28.20 -3.93
CA LYS A 508 -1.09 26.92 -3.91
C LYS A 508 -1.28 26.37 -2.49
N GLU A 509 -0.22 26.39 -1.66
CA GLU A 509 -0.24 26.03 -0.24
C GLU A 509 -1.36 26.78 0.51
N LYS A 510 -1.45 28.10 0.34
CA LYS A 510 -2.54 28.92 0.91
C LYS A 510 -3.93 28.60 0.35
N GLN A 511 -4.05 28.28 -0.94
CA GLN A 511 -5.33 27.88 -1.55
C GLN A 511 -5.81 26.50 -1.03
N ASP A 512 -4.90 25.56 -0.84
CA ASP A 512 -5.25 24.22 -0.36
C ASP A 512 -5.53 24.22 1.16
N LEU A 513 -4.87 25.08 1.96
CA LEU A 513 -5.28 25.39 3.33
C LEU A 513 -6.69 26.00 3.39
N GLN A 514 -6.98 26.98 2.51
CA GLN A 514 -8.30 27.61 2.46
C GLN A 514 -9.40 26.60 2.08
N ARG A 515 -9.16 25.66 1.17
CA ARG A 515 -10.10 24.57 0.84
C ARG A 515 -10.49 23.70 2.03
N VAL A 516 -9.54 23.40 2.92
CA VAL A 516 -9.81 22.66 4.16
C VAL A 516 -10.64 23.51 5.11
N GLN A 517 -10.33 24.81 5.25
CA GLN A 517 -11.12 25.75 6.05
C GLN A 517 -12.55 25.94 5.49
N ASP A 518 -12.72 25.99 4.17
CA ASP A 518 -14.02 26.11 3.52
C ASP A 518 -14.89 24.87 3.77
N LEU A 519 -14.29 23.67 3.74
CA LEU A 519 -14.98 22.45 4.16
C LEU A 519 -15.40 22.52 5.64
N VAL A 520 -14.51 22.95 6.55
CA VAL A 520 -14.88 23.15 7.96
C VAL A 520 -16.03 24.15 8.08
N ASN A 521 -15.97 25.29 7.39
CA ASN A 521 -17.02 26.32 7.38
C ASN A 521 -18.37 25.78 6.87
N LEU A 522 -18.36 24.91 5.85
CA LEU A 522 -19.54 24.23 5.33
C LEU A 522 -20.15 23.27 6.37
N LEU A 523 -19.32 22.46 7.03
CA LEU A 523 -19.75 21.45 8.00
C LEU A 523 -20.19 22.06 9.34
N THR A 524 -19.56 23.16 9.77
CA THR A 524 -19.88 23.86 11.03
C THR A 524 -20.81 25.06 10.84
N GLY A 525 -21.43 25.20 9.67
CA GLY A 525 -22.31 26.31 9.32
C GLY A 525 -23.66 26.30 10.06
N THR A 526 -24.33 27.45 10.07
CA THR A 526 -25.70 27.64 10.62
C THR A 526 -26.78 27.58 9.54
N LYS A 527 -26.60 26.70 8.55
CA LYS A 527 -27.47 26.55 7.38
C LYS A 527 -27.56 25.09 6.95
N CYS A 528 -28.59 24.77 6.16
CA CYS A 528 -28.78 23.48 5.52
C CYS A 528 -27.53 23.04 4.71
N ILE A 529 -26.81 22.03 5.21
CA ILE A 529 -25.51 21.58 4.68
C ILE A 529 -25.65 21.10 3.23
N THR A 530 -26.66 20.30 2.91
CA THR A 530 -26.88 19.76 1.54
C THR A 530 -27.13 20.87 0.51
N ARG A 531 -27.79 21.97 0.90
CA ARG A 531 -28.03 23.13 0.02
C ARG A 531 -26.80 24.03 -0.10
N ALA A 532 -26.03 24.20 0.98
CA ALA A 532 -24.77 24.91 0.93
C ALA A 532 -23.73 24.18 0.06
N LEU A 533 -23.75 22.83 0.06
CA LEU A 533 -22.97 22.00 -0.85
C LEU A 533 -23.41 22.18 -2.32
N ALA A 534 -24.70 22.12 -2.62
CA ALA A 534 -25.21 22.35 -3.97
C ALA A 534 -24.85 23.76 -4.49
N ALA A 535 -25.05 24.80 -3.67
CA ALA A 535 -24.71 26.19 -4.01
C ALA A 535 -23.21 26.41 -4.25
N TYR A 536 -22.32 25.63 -3.61
CA TYR A 536 -20.87 25.68 -3.87
C TYR A 536 -20.51 25.25 -5.31
N PHE A 537 -21.30 24.35 -5.89
CA PHE A 537 -21.21 23.95 -7.30
C PHE A 537 -22.12 24.77 -8.23
N ALA A 538 -22.62 25.92 -7.75
CA ALA A 538 -23.53 26.84 -8.45
C ALA A 538 -24.88 26.23 -8.89
N ASP A 539 -25.28 25.12 -8.28
CA ASP A 539 -26.63 24.58 -8.45
C ASP A 539 -27.64 25.45 -7.71
N THR A 540 -28.67 25.87 -8.45
CA THR A 540 -29.76 26.76 -8.00
C THR A 540 -31.13 26.18 -8.32
N THR A 541 -31.21 24.93 -8.78
CA THR A 541 -32.38 24.36 -9.49
C THR A 541 -33.56 23.94 -8.60
N HIS A 542 -33.47 24.09 -7.27
CA HIS A 542 -34.41 23.45 -6.34
C HIS A 542 -35.59 24.34 -5.91
N ALA A 543 -36.80 23.91 -6.23
CA ALA A 543 -38.03 24.72 -6.18
C ALA A 543 -38.76 24.79 -4.80
N SER A 544 -38.14 24.43 -3.68
CA SER A 544 -38.81 24.41 -2.36
C SER A 544 -38.00 25.07 -1.23
N VAL A 545 -38.66 25.18 -0.06
CA VAL A 545 -38.26 25.85 1.21
C VAL A 545 -36.80 25.68 1.62
N GLU A 546 -36.27 26.66 2.37
CA GLU A 546 -34.86 26.91 2.75
C GLU A 546 -34.03 25.73 3.32
N GLU A 547 -34.66 24.61 3.66
CA GLU A 547 -34.08 23.46 4.37
C GLU A 547 -34.36 22.13 3.65
N CYS A 548 -33.49 21.12 3.85
CA CYS A 548 -33.63 19.80 3.20
C CYS A 548 -34.37 18.75 4.04
N GLY A 549 -34.53 18.97 5.35
CA GLY A 549 -35.19 18.04 6.27
C GLY A 549 -34.44 16.74 6.60
N HIS A 550 -33.22 16.51 6.07
CA HIS A 550 -32.47 15.24 6.20
C HIS A 550 -30.96 15.38 6.47
N CYS A 551 -30.47 16.60 6.68
CA CYS A 551 -29.10 16.82 7.17
C CYS A 551 -29.12 17.21 8.65
N THR A 552 -28.03 16.93 9.36
CA THR A 552 -27.89 17.21 10.81
C THR A 552 -28.37 18.61 11.21
N TRP A 553 -28.12 19.66 10.40
CA TRP A 553 -28.64 21.00 10.69
C TRP A 553 -30.17 21.05 10.65
N CYS A 554 -30.82 20.51 9.62
CA CYS A 554 -32.28 20.55 9.48
C CYS A 554 -33.01 19.58 10.41
N GLU A 555 -32.35 18.51 10.87
CA GLU A 555 -32.92 17.57 11.84
C GLU A 555 -32.79 18.04 13.29
N THR A 556 -31.78 18.86 13.62
CA THR A 556 -31.45 19.23 15.01
C THR A 556 -31.51 20.72 15.31
N HIS A 557 -31.44 21.58 14.29
CA HIS A 557 -31.19 23.03 14.34
C HIS A 557 -30.04 23.44 15.28
N LYS A 558 -29.05 22.56 15.45
CA LYS A 558 -27.86 22.78 16.28
C LYS A 558 -26.63 22.86 15.40
N GLN A 559 -25.82 23.90 15.63
CA GLN A 559 -24.55 24.07 14.94
C GLN A 559 -23.58 22.96 15.33
N VAL A 560 -22.95 22.32 14.34
CA VAL A 560 -21.86 21.38 14.58
C VAL A 560 -20.63 22.18 15.01
N VAL A 561 -20.32 22.19 16.31
CA VAL A 561 -19.15 22.91 16.86
C VAL A 561 -17.93 21.99 16.85
N LEU A 562 -16.94 22.30 16.00
CA LEU A 562 -15.63 21.62 15.98
C LEU A 562 -14.97 21.68 17.38
N PRO A 563 -14.40 20.59 17.90
CA PRO A 563 -13.65 20.63 19.16
C PRO A 563 -12.43 21.55 19.06
N GLU A 564 -12.20 22.38 20.08
CA GLU A 564 -11.06 23.30 20.14
C GLU A 564 -9.75 22.52 20.42
N PHE A 565 -8.95 22.27 19.37
CA PHE A 565 -7.62 21.71 19.55
C PHE A 565 -6.66 22.73 20.16
N LYS A 566 -6.00 22.35 21.26
CA LYS A 566 -4.98 23.17 21.94
C LYS A 566 -3.61 22.56 21.69
N PRO A 567 -2.88 23.03 20.64
CA PRO A 567 -1.56 22.50 20.33
C PRO A 567 -0.60 22.73 21.50
N LYS A 568 0.28 21.75 21.72
CA LYS A 568 1.34 21.81 22.73
C LYS A 568 2.33 22.95 22.41
N PRO A 569 2.90 23.61 23.43
CA PRO A 569 3.99 24.55 23.22
C PRO A 569 5.22 23.83 22.65
N LEU A 570 6.05 24.56 21.90
CA LEU A 570 7.25 24.02 21.26
C LEU A 570 8.27 23.54 22.31
N ASP A 571 8.45 22.22 22.42
CA ASP A 571 9.53 21.62 23.21
C ASP A 571 10.89 21.93 22.54
N LYS A 572 11.75 22.65 23.28
CA LYS A 572 13.05 23.10 22.79
C LYS A 572 14.12 22.02 22.89
N ASP A 573 14.02 21.10 23.84
CA ASP A 573 15.04 20.09 24.08
C ASP A 573 14.78 18.85 23.21
N LEU A 574 13.52 18.54 22.92
CA LEU A 574 13.13 17.66 21.83
C LEU A 574 13.61 18.19 20.47
N MET A 575 13.47 19.50 20.19
CA MET A 575 14.02 20.11 18.97
C MET A 575 15.55 19.98 18.86
N LYS A 576 16.30 20.11 19.98
CA LYS A 576 17.75 19.84 20.00
C LYS A 576 18.05 18.36 19.73
N SER A 577 17.26 17.43 20.27
CA SER A 577 17.41 15.99 20.03
C SER A 577 17.20 15.65 18.55
N ILE A 578 16.12 16.17 17.93
CA ILE A 578 15.85 16.06 16.49
C ILE A 578 17.03 16.62 15.67
N ALA A 579 17.53 17.81 16.01
CA ALA A 579 18.70 18.40 15.35
C ALA A 579 19.96 17.53 15.47
N SER A 580 20.22 16.96 16.65
CA SER A 580 21.36 16.09 16.91
C SER A 580 21.31 14.79 16.08
N VAL A 581 20.16 14.11 16.07
CA VAL A 581 19.95 12.88 15.29
C VAL A 581 20.06 13.14 13.79
N CYS A 582 19.48 14.24 13.28
CA CYS A 582 19.65 14.63 11.88
C CYS A 582 21.12 14.93 11.53
N LYS A 583 21.85 15.67 12.39
CA LYS A 583 23.27 16.01 12.21
C LYS A 583 24.18 14.77 12.24
N ALA A 584 23.90 13.80 13.09
CA ALA A 584 24.58 12.51 13.13
C ALA A 584 24.36 11.71 11.84
N LEU A 585 23.10 11.49 11.44
CA LEU A 585 22.77 10.73 10.24
C LEU A 585 23.32 11.38 8.96
N CYS A 586 23.28 12.71 8.84
CA CYS A 586 23.90 13.43 7.72
C CYS A 586 25.44 13.22 7.68
N SER A 587 26.08 13.08 8.83
CA SER A 587 27.53 12.80 8.92
C SER A 587 27.87 11.36 8.51
N ASP A 588 26.99 10.39 8.80
CA ASP A 588 27.14 9.02 8.32
C ASP A 588 26.81 8.86 6.84
N GLU A 589 25.85 9.62 6.29
CA GLU A 589 25.65 9.72 4.84
C GLU A 589 26.89 10.33 4.14
N ALA A 590 27.54 11.34 4.72
CA ALA A 590 28.82 11.85 4.22
C ALA A 590 29.95 10.81 4.25
N ARG A 591 29.98 9.92 5.26
CA ARG A 591 30.92 8.78 5.32
C ARG A 591 30.61 7.73 4.26
N LYS A 592 29.33 7.42 4.02
CA LYS A 592 28.88 6.51 2.93
C LYS A 592 29.22 7.07 1.56
N ALA A 593 29.05 8.37 1.32
CA ALA A 593 29.44 9.01 0.06
C ALA A 593 30.94 8.81 -0.25
N LYS A 594 31.82 8.95 0.76
CA LYS A 594 33.27 8.75 0.63
C LYS A 594 33.72 7.29 0.45
N SER A 595 32.88 6.32 0.82
CA SER A 595 33.20 4.87 0.78
C SER A 595 32.45 4.09 -0.30
N SER A 596 31.40 4.69 -0.87
CA SER A 596 30.61 4.11 -1.96
C SER A 596 31.41 4.00 -3.26
N LYS A 597 31.41 2.81 -3.85
CA LYS A 597 31.98 2.52 -5.18
C LYS A 597 30.99 2.75 -6.34
N THR A 598 29.76 3.20 -6.07
CA THR A 598 28.69 3.31 -7.09
C THR A 598 28.25 4.76 -7.25
N PRO A 599 28.41 5.39 -8.44
CA PRO A 599 28.13 6.82 -8.63
C PRO A 599 26.73 7.28 -8.17
N SER A 600 25.68 6.49 -8.44
CA SER A 600 24.32 6.83 -8.01
C SER A 600 24.14 6.80 -6.48
N ALA A 601 24.80 5.87 -5.78
CA ALA A 601 24.76 5.81 -4.32
C ALA A 601 25.59 6.96 -3.71
N THR A 602 26.72 7.31 -4.33
CA THR A 602 27.55 8.46 -3.94
C THR A 602 26.80 9.79 -4.13
N LYS A 603 26.12 10.03 -5.26
CA LYS A 603 25.32 11.25 -5.49
C LYS A 603 24.15 11.37 -4.50
N GLN A 604 23.48 10.25 -4.17
CA GLN A 604 22.42 10.23 -3.17
C GLN A 604 22.92 10.50 -1.75
N ALA A 605 23.98 9.82 -1.32
CA ALA A 605 24.54 9.98 0.03
C ALA A 605 25.14 11.39 0.23
N LEU A 606 25.72 11.99 -0.82
CA LEU A 606 26.16 13.39 -0.80
C LEU A 606 24.97 14.34 -0.65
N ALA A 607 23.89 14.17 -1.42
CA ALA A 607 22.67 14.97 -1.29
C ALA A 607 21.98 14.81 0.08
N ASN A 608 22.07 13.63 0.70
CA ASN A 608 21.57 13.40 2.05
C ASN A 608 22.41 14.13 3.12
N SER A 609 23.71 14.36 2.89
CA SER A 609 24.64 14.92 3.88
C SER A 609 24.41 16.41 4.23
N THR A 610 23.65 17.13 3.41
CA THR A 610 23.27 18.55 3.62
C THR A 610 21.88 18.71 4.26
N ALA A 611 21.16 17.62 4.55
CA ALA A 611 19.78 17.70 5.05
C ALA A 611 19.65 18.34 6.44
N LYS A 612 20.72 18.27 7.25
CA LYS A 612 20.87 18.99 8.53
C LYS A 612 20.76 20.52 8.40
N ASP A 613 21.01 21.06 7.21
CA ASP A 613 21.05 22.49 6.91
C ASP A 613 19.68 23.01 6.40
N ASP A 614 18.67 22.13 6.30
CA ASP A 614 17.31 22.41 5.83
C ASP A 614 16.29 22.40 6.99
N PRO A 615 15.74 23.58 7.39
CA PRO A 615 14.75 23.66 8.47
C PRO A 615 13.43 22.94 8.16
N ARG A 616 13.04 22.85 6.88
CA ARG A 616 11.78 22.23 6.45
C ARG A 616 11.89 20.71 6.45
N PHE A 617 13.07 20.16 6.12
CA PHE A 617 13.40 18.74 6.35
C PHE A 617 13.33 18.38 7.84
N MET A 618 13.94 19.20 8.73
CA MET A 618 13.86 18.98 10.17
C MET A 618 12.43 19.04 10.71
N ALA A 619 11.61 19.98 10.22
CA ALA A 619 10.19 20.02 10.53
C ALA A 619 9.46 18.75 10.04
N CYS A 620 9.72 18.28 8.82
CA CYS A 620 9.10 17.05 8.32
C CYS A 620 9.39 15.83 9.20
N VAL A 621 10.61 15.69 9.73
CA VAL A 621 10.93 14.64 10.73
C VAL A 621 10.07 14.82 11.99
N ALA A 622 10.10 16.02 12.58
CA ALA A 622 9.43 16.33 13.85
C ALA A 622 7.91 16.06 13.82
N PHE A 623 7.26 16.34 12.68
CA PHE A 623 5.80 16.22 12.50
C PHE A 623 5.35 14.91 11.83
N GLY A 624 6.26 13.96 11.56
CA GLY A 624 5.90 12.65 10.99
C GLY A 624 5.64 12.67 9.48
N ILE A 625 6.04 13.73 8.79
CA ILE A 625 5.85 13.91 7.35
C ILE A 625 6.93 13.11 6.59
N LYS A 626 6.52 12.10 5.84
CA LYS A 626 7.46 11.27 5.05
C LYS A 626 7.82 11.95 3.72
N THR A 627 9.00 12.57 3.66
CA THR A 627 9.63 13.02 2.39
C THR A 627 10.43 11.87 1.74
N PRO A 628 10.77 11.95 0.43
CA PRO A 628 11.67 11.00 -0.23
C PRO A 628 12.99 10.75 0.52
N ARG A 629 13.63 11.79 1.06
CA ARG A 629 14.90 11.74 1.78
C ARG A 629 14.74 11.11 3.17
N ILE A 630 13.73 11.53 3.94
CA ILE A 630 13.35 10.89 5.23
C ILE A 630 13.10 9.40 5.05
N SER A 631 12.46 9.02 3.93
CA SER A 631 12.22 7.62 3.57
C SER A 631 13.52 6.89 3.22
N SER A 632 14.43 7.52 2.47
CA SER A 632 15.74 6.94 2.11
C SER A 632 16.68 6.74 3.30
N MET A 633 16.69 7.68 4.25
CA MET A 633 17.48 7.64 5.48
C MET A 633 16.83 6.76 6.57
N GLN A 634 15.66 6.18 6.30
CA GLN A 634 14.85 5.39 7.24
C GLN A 634 14.49 6.12 8.55
N LEU A 635 14.52 7.46 8.55
CA LEU A 635 14.27 8.32 9.71
C LEU A 635 12.91 8.06 10.37
N TRP A 636 11.92 7.62 9.59
CA TRP A 636 10.59 7.25 10.05
C TRP A 636 10.54 6.03 10.98
N LYS A 637 11.63 5.26 11.10
CA LYS A 637 11.76 4.17 12.08
C LYS A 637 12.25 4.66 13.46
N ASN A 638 12.73 5.91 13.56
CA ASN A 638 13.30 6.43 14.80
C ASN A 638 12.21 7.11 15.64
N GLU A 639 11.49 6.30 16.42
CA GLU A 639 10.41 6.75 17.31
C GLU A 639 10.85 7.77 18.38
N ALA A 640 12.15 7.98 18.59
CA ALA A 640 12.63 9.00 19.53
C ALA A 640 12.58 10.44 18.95
N VAL A 641 12.45 10.59 17.62
CA VAL A 641 12.43 11.90 16.94
C VAL A 641 11.32 12.07 15.89
N PHE A 642 10.90 10.99 15.24
CA PHE A 642 9.86 11.04 14.21
C PHE A 642 8.46 11.21 14.82
N GLU A 643 7.64 12.08 14.25
CA GLU A 643 6.24 12.34 14.68
C GLU A 643 6.08 12.89 16.12
N ARG A 644 7.19 13.10 16.85
CA ARG A 644 7.20 13.52 18.27
C ARG A 644 6.61 14.91 18.53
N MET A 645 6.47 15.74 17.50
CA MET A 645 5.88 17.08 17.57
C MET A 645 4.53 17.19 16.86
N SER A 646 3.91 16.07 16.48
CA SER A 646 2.56 15.98 15.86
C SER A 646 1.43 16.68 16.63
N ASP A 647 1.64 17.01 17.90
CA ASP A 647 0.71 17.77 18.75
C ASP A 647 1.08 19.27 18.93
N CYS A 648 2.23 19.74 18.44
CA CYS A 648 2.71 21.12 18.61
C CYS A 648 2.23 22.02 17.47
N ASN A 649 2.13 23.36 17.63
CA ASN A 649 1.70 24.18 16.50
C ASN A 649 2.80 24.32 15.42
N PHE A 650 2.45 24.01 14.16
CA PHE A 650 3.30 24.17 12.98
C PHE A 650 3.49 25.65 12.59
N ASP A 651 2.50 26.53 12.78
CA ASP A 651 2.59 27.97 12.44
C ASP A 651 3.78 28.65 13.14
N LEU A 652 4.13 28.16 14.34
CA LEU A 652 5.28 28.64 15.10
C LEU A 652 6.60 28.44 14.35
N ILE A 653 6.67 27.59 13.32
CA ILE A 653 7.87 27.20 12.56
C ILE A 653 8.02 27.99 11.26
N GLU A 654 6.93 28.40 10.62
CA GLU A 654 6.93 29.01 9.27
C GLU A 654 7.64 30.36 9.16
N SER A 655 7.97 31.02 10.28
CA SER A 655 8.81 32.21 10.28
C SER A 655 10.28 31.86 10.00
N GLU A 656 10.60 31.41 8.77
CA GLU A 656 11.96 30.99 8.35
C GLU A 656 13.02 32.03 8.78
N ASP A 657 12.75 33.32 8.53
CA ASP A 657 13.67 34.42 8.81
C ASP A 657 13.93 34.68 10.31
N GLN A 658 13.05 34.21 11.22
CA GLN A 658 13.29 34.27 12.67
C GLN A 658 13.80 32.94 13.24
N LYS A 659 13.38 31.79 12.70
CA LYS A 659 13.74 30.48 13.25
C LYS A 659 15.04 29.91 12.70
N ALA A 660 15.41 30.17 11.45
CA ALA A 660 16.77 29.86 10.98
C ALA A 660 17.81 30.61 11.83
N LYS A 661 17.57 31.90 12.10
CA LYS A 661 18.43 32.72 12.98
C LYS A 661 18.49 32.19 14.43
N PHE A 662 17.41 31.62 14.96
CA PHE A 662 17.40 31.08 16.33
C PHE A 662 18.01 29.66 16.46
N LEU A 663 17.76 28.76 15.50
CA LEU A 663 18.35 27.41 15.54
C LEU A 663 19.85 27.43 15.23
N ILE A 664 20.28 28.14 14.18
CA ILE A 664 21.70 28.15 13.77
C ILE A 664 22.56 28.79 14.85
N ALA A 665 22.09 29.87 15.49
CA ALA A 665 22.81 30.57 16.56
C ALA A 665 22.92 29.82 17.91
N GLN A 666 22.22 28.67 18.08
CA GLN A 666 22.35 27.81 19.27
C GLN A 666 22.97 26.44 18.98
N ILE A 667 23.30 26.13 17.73
CA ILE A 667 23.95 24.86 17.32
C ILE A 667 25.47 25.04 17.09
N ILE A 668 25.95 26.30 17.13
CA ILE A 668 27.36 26.67 17.05
C ILE A 668 27.76 27.39 18.35
N GLU A 669 28.00 26.63 19.41
CA GLU A 669 29.02 27.06 20.38
C GLU A 669 30.39 26.89 19.71
N PRO A 670 31.27 27.91 19.72
CA PRO A 670 32.63 27.74 19.23
C PRO A 670 33.39 26.84 20.19
N SER A 671 33.87 25.70 19.71
CA SER A 671 34.81 24.88 20.46
C SER A 671 36.12 25.65 20.62
N GLU A 672 36.42 26.07 21.85
CA GLU A 672 37.74 26.61 22.22
C GLU A 672 38.78 25.49 22.12
N HIS A 673 39.29 25.22 20.90
CA HIS A 673 40.60 24.63 20.58
C HIS A 673 40.70 24.31 19.07
N GLU A 674 41.04 25.30 18.26
CA GLU A 674 42.13 25.20 17.26
C GLU A 674 42.49 26.59 16.72
N THR A 675 43.73 26.77 16.27
CA THR A 675 44.31 28.09 15.97
C THR A 675 44.66 28.27 14.49
N THR A 676 44.75 29.55 14.09
CA THR A 676 45.33 30.07 12.83
C THR A 676 44.49 30.05 11.54
N HIS A 677 44.30 31.27 10.98
CA HIS A 677 44.05 31.66 9.58
C HIS A 677 42.84 31.08 8.79
N ASP A 678 42.15 31.81 7.90
CA ASP A 678 42.34 33.21 7.45
C ASP A 678 41.00 33.98 7.21
N LYS A 679 41.08 35.25 6.79
CA LYS A 679 39.96 36.23 6.82
C LYS A 679 38.87 36.05 5.73
N ALA A 680 37.62 36.34 6.12
CA ALA A 680 36.60 36.95 5.25
C ALA A 680 35.78 37.99 6.06
N ARG A 681 35.31 39.07 5.40
CA ARG A 681 34.72 40.24 6.07
C ARG A 681 33.19 40.19 6.22
N THR A 682 32.76 40.40 7.46
CA THR A 682 31.73 41.39 7.89
C THR A 682 30.71 41.91 6.87
N LEU A 683 29.42 41.81 7.22
CA LEU A 683 28.56 42.98 7.40
C LEU A 683 27.44 42.65 8.39
N ALA A 684 27.08 43.59 9.26
CA ALA A 684 26.16 43.36 10.38
C ALA A 684 25.11 44.47 10.46
N PHE A 685 23.89 44.10 10.89
CA PHE A 685 22.85 45.04 11.31
C PHE A 685 22.26 44.58 12.65
N ARG A 686 22.15 45.52 13.58
CA ARG A 686 21.39 45.37 14.84
C ARG A 686 20.13 46.23 14.77
N PRO A 687 18.99 45.74 15.27
CA PRO A 687 17.96 46.55 15.89
C PRO A 687 18.19 46.64 17.40
N GLU A 688 17.58 47.63 18.06
CA GLU A 688 17.77 47.93 19.48
C GLU A 688 16.69 47.32 20.39
N THR A 689 16.84 47.58 21.70
CA THR A 689 15.91 47.20 22.76
C THR A 689 14.54 47.86 22.63
N LEU A 690 13.52 47.31 23.32
CA LEU A 690 12.53 48.10 24.10
C LEU A 690 11.66 47.20 25.02
N ILE A 691 11.74 47.48 26.32
CA ILE A 691 10.67 47.43 27.37
C ILE A 691 9.77 46.17 27.52
N SER A 692 9.84 45.59 28.73
CA SER A 692 8.73 44.82 29.36
C SER A 692 7.86 45.74 30.24
N PRO A 693 6.61 45.37 30.56
CA PRO A 693 6.37 45.04 31.98
C PRO A 693 5.24 44.00 32.29
N ARG A 694 5.51 43.15 33.29
CA ARG A 694 4.72 42.91 34.55
C ARG A 694 3.16 43.00 34.45
N ARG A 695 2.33 42.13 35.06
CA ARG A 695 2.41 41.57 36.44
C ARG A 695 1.19 40.68 36.81
N ARG A 696 1.34 39.96 37.95
CA ARG A 696 0.34 39.60 39.00
C ARG A 696 -0.57 38.35 38.89
N ARG A 697 -0.32 37.47 39.88
CA ARG A 697 -1.11 36.37 40.45
C ARG A 697 -2.57 36.73 40.84
N VAL A 698 -3.46 35.77 40.62
CA VAL A 698 -4.58 35.27 41.46
C VAL A 698 -4.75 33.78 41.08
N GLY A 699 -5.16 32.79 41.90
CA GLY A 699 -5.48 32.70 43.33
C GLY A 699 -5.85 31.24 43.71
N CYS A 700 -6.33 31.00 44.93
CA CYS A 700 -6.93 29.72 45.42
C CYS A 700 -7.86 30.07 46.62
N PRO A 701 -8.98 29.35 46.88
CA PRO A 701 -8.97 28.30 47.93
C PRO A 701 -10.04 27.16 47.83
N LEU A 702 -9.84 26.03 48.56
CA LEU A 702 -10.79 25.18 49.35
C LEU A 702 -12.20 24.78 48.77
N ALA A 703 -12.93 23.70 49.12
CA ALA A 703 -12.81 22.36 49.75
C ALA A 703 -14.22 21.65 49.59
N PHE A 704 -14.70 20.51 50.17
CA PHE A 704 -14.22 19.45 51.09
C PHE A 704 -15.19 18.22 51.08
N PHE A 705 -14.71 17.02 51.48
CA PHE A 705 -15.41 15.85 52.12
C PHE A 705 -16.51 14.94 51.47
N SER A 706 -16.31 13.62 51.72
CA SER A 706 -17.33 12.53 51.94
C SER A 706 -18.11 11.95 50.73
N GLN A 707 -18.55 10.67 50.68
CA GLN A 707 -18.23 9.43 51.42
C GLN A 707 -18.60 8.15 50.58
N LEU A 708 -18.15 6.97 51.02
CA LEU A 708 -18.46 5.62 50.46
C LEU A 708 -19.73 5.00 51.12
N PRO A 709 -20.46 4.00 50.54
CA PRO A 709 -19.99 2.60 50.42
C PRO A 709 -20.54 1.78 49.21
N SER A 710 -20.42 0.44 49.29
CA SER A 710 -20.53 -0.56 48.22
C SER A 710 -21.66 -1.60 48.37
N ALA A 711 -22.10 -2.22 47.25
CA ALA A 711 -22.62 -3.60 47.17
C ALA A 711 -22.82 -4.05 45.68
N PRO A 712 -22.74 -5.35 45.34
CA PRO A 712 -22.94 -5.86 43.98
C PRO A 712 -24.35 -6.46 43.73
N PHE A 713 -24.63 -6.85 42.48
CA PHE A 713 -25.80 -7.63 42.09
C PHE A 713 -25.39 -8.94 41.38
N ASP A 714 -26.15 -10.01 41.62
CA ASP A 714 -26.03 -11.34 41.00
C ASP A 714 -27.39 -11.73 40.40
N LEU A 715 -27.41 -12.56 39.35
CA LEU A 715 -28.63 -13.20 38.83
C LEU A 715 -28.30 -14.39 37.92
N SER A 716 -28.67 -15.59 38.37
CA SER A 716 -28.59 -16.85 37.62
C SER A 716 -29.96 -17.27 37.08
N VAL A 717 -30.01 -17.88 35.89
CA VAL A 717 -31.23 -18.52 35.35
C VAL A 717 -30.88 -19.82 34.60
N SER A 718 -31.71 -20.85 34.82
CA SER A 718 -31.73 -22.12 34.08
C SER A 718 -31.93 -21.95 32.55
N GLY A 719 -31.55 -22.86 31.66
CA GLY A 719 -31.25 -24.29 31.83
C GLY A 719 -32.40 -25.15 31.28
N ARG A 720 -32.17 -25.90 30.21
CA ARG A 720 -33.13 -26.89 29.66
C ARG A 720 -32.41 -27.94 28.80
N LYS A 721 -32.78 -29.22 28.96
CA LYS A 721 -32.33 -30.34 28.11
C LYS A 721 -33.39 -30.68 27.04
N ALA A 722 -32.95 -31.32 25.97
CA ALA A 722 -33.77 -32.26 25.19
C ALA A 722 -32.84 -33.33 24.58
N ASP A 723 -33.11 -34.60 24.86
CA ASP A 723 -32.53 -35.76 24.18
C ASP A 723 -33.48 -36.20 23.04
N ASP A 724 -32.99 -36.81 21.94
CA ASP A 724 -33.22 -38.25 21.65
C ASP A 724 -32.74 -38.74 20.24
N LYS A 725 -32.52 -40.07 20.15
CA LYS A 725 -32.58 -41.00 18.99
C LYS A 725 -31.87 -40.75 17.63
N ASN A 726 -30.79 -41.52 17.46
CA ASN A 726 -30.48 -42.46 16.36
C ASN A 726 -31.42 -42.54 15.13
N ILE A 727 -30.80 -42.67 13.94
CA ILE A 727 -31.15 -43.64 12.87
C ILE A 727 -29.84 -44.16 12.22
N SER A 728 -29.88 -45.36 11.62
CA SER A 728 -28.71 -46.17 11.22
C SER A 728 -28.13 -45.89 9.82
N SER A 729 -26.89 -46.34 9.59
CA SER A 729 -26.22 -46.45 8.28
C SER A 729 -26.72 -47.67 7.45
N PRO A 730 -26.24 -47.95 6.21
CA PRO A 730 -24.95 -48.66 6.08
C PRO A 730 -24.11 -48.49 4.76
N SER A 731 -22.79 -48.74 4.91
CA SER A 731 -21.91 -49.50 3.98
C SER A 731 -21.34 -48.93 2.65
N ALA A 732 -20.13 -49.45 2.37
CA ALA A 732 -19.41 -49.64 1.10
C ALA A 732 -18.60 -48.48 0.47
N ALA A 733 -17.33 -48.67 0.06
CA ALA A 733 -16.34 -49.71 0.41
C ALA A 733 -14.90 -49.25 0.08
N ALA A 734 -13.91 -49.70 0.86
CA ALA A 734 -12.50 -49.85 0.42
C ALA A 734 -12.34 -51.27 -0.22
N PRO A 735 -11.22 -51.71 -0.85
CA PRO A 735 -9.81 -51.65 -0.38
C PRO A 735 -8.84 -51.13 -1.50
N PHE A 736 -7.49 -51.22 -1.49
CA PHE A 736 -6.51 -52.14 -0.89
C PHE A 736 -5.21 -51.47 -0.41
N SER A 737 -4.41 -52.22 0.35
CA SER A 737 -3.13 -51.82 0.96
C SER A 737 -2.14 -53.04 0.92
N PRO A 738 -1.12 -53.21 1.79
CA PRO A 738 0.28 -52.95 1.45
C PRO A 738 1.20 -54.19 1.57
N ALA A 739 2.51 -53.99 1.49
CA ALA A 739 3.53 -54.96 1.94
C ALA A 739 4.73 -54.25 2.61
N ALA A 740 5.36 -54.75 3.67
CA ALA A 740 4.94 -55.78 4.65
C ALA A 740 5.87 -55.76 5.90
N VAL A 741 5.49 -56.51 6.96
CA VAL A 741 6.31 -56.96 8.13
C VAL A 741 6.58 -55.88 9.21
N ALA A 742 6.25 -56.04 10.52
CA ALA A 742 5.56 -57.13 11.24
C ALA A 742 4.76 -56.65 12.49
N LYS A 743 3.89 -57.55 12.97
CA LYS A 743 2.94 -57.49 14.12
C LYS A 743 3.67 -57.29 15.47
N LYS A 744 3.07 -56.86 16.59
CA LYS A 744 1.66 -56.72 17.07
C LYS A 744 1.49 -55.30 17.71
N ASP A 745 0.32 -54.76 18.08
CA ASP A 745 -0.97 -55.33 18.52
C ASP A 745 -2.21 -54.69 17.83
N ARG A 746 -3.37 -54.63 18.51
CA ARG A 746 -4.65 -54.10 18.00
C ARG A 746 -4.59 -52.58 17.75
N PRO A 747 -5.44 -52.00 16.88
CA PRO A 747 -5.41 -50.57 16.61
C PRO A 747 -5.83 -49.77 17.85
N ASP A 748 -4.86 -49.10 18.46
CA ASP A 748 -5.10 -48.09 19.48
C ASP A 748 -6.00 -46.96 18.94
N SER A 749 -6.81 -46.38 19.81
CA SER A 749 -7.44 -45.08 19.52
C SER A 749 -6.35 -44.08 19.13
N PRO A 750 -6.51 -43.31 18.04
CA PRO A 750 -5.46 -42.41 17.57
C PRO A 750 -5.16 -41.39 18.67
N MET A 751 -3.92 -41.42 19.19
CA MET A 751 -3.50 -40.67 20.39
C MET A 751 -3.75 -39.15 20.30
N PHE A 752 -3.83 -38.62 19.08
CA PHE A 752 -4.29 -37.26 18.79
C PHE A 752 -5.28 -37.24 17.62
N THR A 753 -6.05 -36.17 17.51
CA THR A 753 -6.88 -35.82 16.35
C THR A 753 -6.50 -34.46 15.80
N VAL A 754 -6.84 -34.20 14.52
CA VAL A 754 -6.69 -32.88 13.89
C VAL A 754 -8.09 -32.28 13.71
N ARG A 755 -8.30 -31.07 14.22
CA ARG A 755 -9.57 -30.35 14.14
C ARG A 755 -9.37 -28.84 14.06
N GLN A 756 -10.45 -28.08 13.91
CA GLN A 756 -10.39 -26.62 13.91
C GLN A 756 -10.01 -26.10 15.31
N ALA A 757 -8.95 -25.28 15.39
CA ALA A 757 -8.58 -24.50 16.55
C ALA A 757 -9.18 -23.09 16.44
N ALA A 758 -9.71 -22.56 17.54
CA ALA A 758 -10.33 -21.23 17.57
C ALA A 758 -9.28 -20.15 17.22
N GLY A 759 -9.57 -19.32 16.21
CA GLY A 759 -8.65 -18.27 15.72
C GLY A 759 -7.40 -18.76 14.96
N LYS A 760 -6.93 -19.99 15.19
CA LYS A 760 -5.61 -20.50 14.74
C LYS A 760 -5.65 -21.39 13.50
N GLY A 761 -6.83 -21.75 12.99
CA GLY A 761 -6.97 -22.61 11.80
C GLY A 761 -7.17 -24.06 12.20
N LEU A 762 -6.28 -24.97 11.78
CA LEU A 762 -6.28 -26.35 12.27
C LEU A 762 -5.28 -26.50 13.42
N GLY A 763 -5.62 -27.33 14.40
CA GLY A 763 -4.76 -27.70 15.52
C GLY A 763 -4.74 -29.21 15.73
N VAL A 764 -3.71 -29.70 16.42
CA VAL A 764 -3.58 -31.09 16.87
C VAL A 764 -4.00 -31.17 18.34
N PHE A 765 -4.89 -32.10 18.69
CA PHE A 765 -5.46 -32.23 20.03
C PHE A 765 -5.31 -33.66 20.55
N ALA A 766 -4.89 -33.83 21.79
CA ALA A 766 -4.76 -35.15 22.41
C ALA A 766 -6.14 -35.82 22.54
N ALA A 767 -6.29 -37.06 22.09
CA ALA A 767 -7.54 -37.82 22.21
C ALA A 767 -7.52 -38.79 23.40
N THR A 768 -6.33 -39.20 23.81
CA THR A 768 -6.04 -39.95 25.05
C THR A 768 -5.13 -39.09 25.93
N PRO A 769 -5.02 -39.36 27.24
CA PRO A 769 -3.99 -38.72 28.06
C PRO A 769 -2.60 -39.05 27.49
N ILE A 770 -1.72 -38.05 27.35
CA ILE A 770 -0.35 -38.25 26.92
C ILE A 770 0.58 -37.91 28.09
N PRO A 771 1.25 -38.90 28.71
CA PRO A 771 2.17 -38.63 29.82
C PRO A 771 3.44 -37.92 29.37
N ARG A 772 4.03 -37.15 30.29
CA ARG A 772 5.33 -36.49 30.15
C ARG A 772 6.42 -37.44 29.64
N GLY A 773 7.18 -36.98 28.65
CA GLY A 773 8.24 -37.72 27.95
C GLY A 773 7.75 -38.65 26.83
N GLN A 774 6.45 -38.88 26.67
CA GLN A 774 5.95 -39.71 25.58
C GLN A 774 6.09 -38.99 24.22
N ARG A 775 6.57 -39.73 23.22
CA ARG A 775 6.59 -39.31 21.81
C ARG A 775 5.17 -39.24 21.27
N VAL A 776 4.72 -38.04 20.93
CA VAL A 776 3.41 -37.74 20.33
C VAL A 776 3.35 -38.21 18.88
N LEU A 777 4.38 -37.88 18.09
CA LEU A 777 4.49 -38.28 16.69
C LEU A 777 5.95 -38.26 16.18
N ALA A 778 6.17 -38.92 15.05
CA ALA A 778 7.39 -38.86 14.26
C ALA A 778 6.99 -38.69 12.79
N ASP A 779 7.16 -37.49 12.27
CA ASP A 779 6.73 -37.10 10.92
C ASP A 779 7.91 -37.07 9.94
N ARG A 780 7.67 -37.43 8.68
CA ARG A 780 8.73 -37.48 7.66
C ARG A 780 8.65 -36.29 6.73
N ALA A 781 9.81 -35.83 6.25
CA ALA A 781 9.89 -34.70 5.34
C ALA A 781 9.16 -35.04 4.03
N LEU A 782 8.17 -34.23 3.68
CA LEU A 782 7.43 -34.34 2.43
C LEU A 782 8.14 -33.58 1.30
N LEU A 783 8.83 -32.49 1.63
CA LEU A 783 9.69 -31.70 0.76
C LEU A 783 10.90 -31.22 1.58
N THR A 784 12.08 -31.15 0.97
CA THR A 784 13.32 -30.71 1.62
C THR A 784 14.08 -29.76 0.69
N LEU A 785 14.59 -28.65 1.22
CA LEU A 785 15.38 -27.68 0.48
C LEU A 785 16.75 -27.54 1.15
N LEU A 786 17.80 -27.96 0.44
CA LEU A 786 19.19 -27.76 0.85
C LEU A 786 19.62 -26.30 0.57
N PRO A 787 20.63 -25.75 1.27
CA PRO A 787 21.00 -24.32 1.17
C PRO A 787 21.49 -23.89 -0.23
N SER A 788 22.01 -24.84 -1.02
CA SER A 788 22.46 -24.65 -2.40
C SER A 788 21.35 -24.77 -3.45
N GLU A 789 20.14 -25.15 -3.04
CA GLU A 789 18.99 -25.36 -3.93
C GLU A 789 18.13 -24.10 -4.07
N THR A 790 17.35 -24.05 -5.17
CA THR A 790 16.45 -22.92 -5.46
C THR A 790 15.00 -23.31 -5.22
N SER A 791 14.09 -22.33 -5.13
CA SER A 791 12.65 -22.58 -5.04
C SER A 791 12.08 -23.44 -6.20
N ALA A 792 12.78 -23.55 -7.34
CA ALA A 792 12.40 -24.46 -8.42
C ALA A 792 12.61 -25.95 -8.06
N ASN A 793 13.42 -26.26 -7.05
CA ASN A 793 13.63 -27.62 -6.55
C ASN A 793 12.40 -28.08 -5.74
N ILE A 794 11.80 -27.19 -4.94
CA ILE A 794 10.53 -27.41 -4.22
C ILE A 794 9.44 -27.86 -5.20
N LEU A 795 9.28 -27.15 -6.32
CA LEU A 795 8.29 -27.48 -7.35
C LEU A 795 8.57 -28.84 -8.00
N ARG A 796 9.84 -29.15 -8.32
CA ARG A 796 10.22 -30.47 -8.88
C ARG A 796 9.93 -31.62 -7.92
N GLN A 797 10.27 -31.47 -6.64
CA GLN A 797 9.93 -32.46 -5.61
C GLN A 797 8.41 -32.60 -5.44
N ALA A 798 7.67 -31.49 -5.37
CA ALA A 798 6.21 -31.51 -5.24
C ALA A 798 5.49 -32.20 -6.40
N HIS A 799 5.98 -32.05 -7.64
CA HIS A 799 5.47 -32.80 -8.79
C HIS A 799 5.91 -34.27 -8.82
N ALA A 800 7.03 -34.62 -8.18
CA ALA A 800 7.49 -36.01 -8.02
C ALA A 800 6.79 -36.79 -6.89
N LEU A 801 6.06 -36.11 -6.01
CA LEU A 801 5.27 -36.76 -4.95
C LEU A 801 4.18 -37.68 -5.53
N PRO A 802 3.94 -38.86 -4.93
CA PRO A 802 2.73 -39.64 -5.20
C PRO A 802 1.45 -38.87 -4.87
N THR A 803 0.31 -39.25 -5.44
CA THR A 803 -0.99 -38.56 -5.27
C THR A 803 -1.39 -38.35 -3.79
N ALA A 804 -1.06 -39.30 -2.91
CA ALA A 804 -1.27 -39.16 -1.47
C ALA A 804 -0.40 -38.04 -0.85
N GLY A 805 0.86 -37.92 -1.29
CA GLY A 805 1.76 -36.84 -0.91
C GLY A 805 1.31 -35.48 -1.46
N GLN A 806 0.89 -35.42 -2.72
CA GLN A 806 0.32 -34.20 -3.33
C GLN A 806 -0.94 -33.72 -2.60
N LYS A 807 -1.84 -34.65 -2.20
CA LYS A 807 -3.01 -34.35 -1.37
C LYS A 807 -2.62 -33.88 0.04
N SER A 808 -1.61 -34.51 0.65
CA SER A 808 -1.08 -34.10 1.96
C SER A 808 -0.53 -32.67 1.90
N LEU A 809 0.34 -32.38 0.92
CA LEU A 809 0.89 -31.05 0.64
C LEU A 809 -0.22 -29.99 0.51
N LEU A 810 -1.21 -30.23 -0.35
CA LEU A 810 -2.32 -29.29 -0.56
C LEU A 810 -3.24 -29.12 0.65
N SER A 811 -3.32 -30.10 1.55
CA SER A 811 -4.09 -29.99 2.81
C SER A 811 -3.45 -29.10 3.88
N LEU A 812 -2.32 -28.46 3.56
CA LEU A 812 -1.68 -27.36 4.29
C LEU A 812 -2.00 -25.98 3.68
N SER A 813 -2.83 -25.92 2.62
CA SER A 813 -3.27 -24.66 2.01
C SER A 813 -4.36 -23.99 2.84
N LEU A 814 -4.28 -22.66 2.98
CA LEU A 814 -5.31 -21.82 3.59
C LEU A 814 -6.65 -21.80 2.81
N ASN A 815 -6.71 -22.36 1.59
CA ASN A 815 -7.92 -22.44 0.77
C ASN A 815 -8.16 -23.88 0.25
N PRO A 816 -8.50 -24.86 1.10
CA PRO A 816 -8.65 -26.26 0.71
C PRO A 816 -9.76 -26.48 -0.34
N GLY A 817 -10.78 -25.61 -0.39
CA GLY A 817 -11.90 -25.70 -1.35
C GLY A 817 -11.52 -25.56 -2.83
N LYS A 818 -10.35 -25.00 -3.17
CA LYS A 818 -9.81 -24.97 -4.55
C LYS A 818 -8.78 -26.07 -4.82
N ALA A 819 -8.46 -26.88 -3.80
CA ALA A 819 -7.29 -27.76 -3.75
C ALA A 819 -7.64 -29.26 -3.91
N GLY A 820 -8.79 -29.57 -4.52
CA GLY A 820 -9.22 -30.94 -4.81
C GLY A 820 -8.39 -31.62 -5.90
N VAL A 821 -8.40 -32.96 -5.93
CA VAL A 821 -7.57 -33.76 -6.86
C VAL A 821 -7.82 -33.42 -8.35
N LEU A 822 -9.05 -33.02 -8.70
CA LEU A 822 -9.40 -32.54 -10.03
C LEU A 822 -8.54 -31.35 -10.48
N SER A 823 -8.25 -30.38 -9.61
CA SER A 823 -7.45 -29.20 -10.01
C SER A 823 -5.96 -29.51 -10.20
N TRP A 824 -5.44 -30.62 -9.66
CA TRP A 824 -4.13 -31.17 -10.06
C TRP A 824 -4.17 -31.79 -11.45
N ALA A 825 -5.21 -32.58 -11.76
CA ALA A 825 -5.37 -33.21 -13.07
C ALA A 825 -5.56 -32.16 -14.19
N GLU A 826 -6.42 -31.16 -13.95
CA GLU A 826 -6.61 -30.01 -14.84
C GLU A 826 -5.32 -29.18 -14.98
N SER A 827 -4.60 -28.92 -13.88
CA SER A 827 -3.30 -28.22 -13.94
C SER A 827 -2.22 -29.01 -14.68
N LEU A 828 -2.25 -30.35 -14.65
CA LEU A 828 -1.36 -31.23 -15.43
C LEU A 828 -1.72 -31.27 -16.92
N TRP A 829 -3.00 -31.06 -17.26
CA TRP A 829 -3.44 -30.86 -18.63
C TRP A 829 -3.00 -29.48 -19.15
N GLN A 830 -3.27 -28.41 -18.39
CA GLN A 830 -2.91 -27.03 -18.75
C GLN A 830 -1.39 -26.79 -18.78
N SER A 831 -0.59 -27.49 -17.96
CA SER A 831 0.86 -27.35 -17.97
C SER A 831 1.53 -27.88 -19.24
N LYS A 832 0.89 -28.82 -19.95
CA LYS A 832 1.32 -29.25 -21.30
C LYS A 832 1.04 -28.21 -22.38
N THR A 833 0.07 -27.32 -22.18
CA THR A 833 -0.30 -26.27 -23.14
C THR A 833 0.30 -24.89 -22.81
N SER A 834 0.86 -24.68 -21.62
CA SER A 834 1.56 -23.43 -21.25
C SER A 834 2.55 -23.63 -20.09
N PRO A 835 3.86 -23.76 -20.36
CA PRO A 835 4.89 -24.02 -19.33
C PRO A 835 5.31 -22.73 -18.58
N GLY A 836 4.39 -22.12 -17.82
CA GLY A 836 4.74 -21.02 -16.91
C GLY A 836 3.56 -20.32 -16.24
N ARG A 837 3.56 -20.30 -14.89
CA ARG A 837 2.56 -19.67 -14.00
C ARG A 837 1.15 -20.29 -14.01
N THR A 838 1.03 -21.51 -13.50
CA THR A 838 -0.22 -21.97 -12.89
C THR A 838 -0.35 -21.43 -11.44
N VAL A 839 -1.58 -21.18 -10.98
CA VAL A 839 -1.88 -20.77 -9.59
C VAL A 839 -1.39 -21.82 -8.58
N LEU A 840 -1.39 -23.08 -8.98
CA LEU A 840 -0.91 -24.23 -8.21
C LEU A 840 0.57 -24.06 -7.79
N ASN A 841 1.44 -23.56 -8.68
CA ASN A 841 2.86 -23.40 -8.37
C ASN A 841 3.11 -22.31 -7.31
N HIS A 842 2.36 -21.20 -7.36
CA HIS A 842 2.38 -20.19 -6.30
C HIS A 842 1.83 -20.74 -4.98
N THR A 843 0.82 -21.61 -5.05
CA THR A 843 0.24 -22.25 -3.86
C THR A 843 1.24 -23.21 -3.20
N ILE A 844 1.95 -24.04 -3.97
CA ILE A 844 3.00 -24.94 -3.47
C ILE A 844 4.14 -24.17 -2.80
N LEU A 845 4.61 -23.08 -3.42
CA LEU A 845 5.70 -22.26 -2.86
C LEU A 845 5.28 -21.55 -1.57
N ASN A 846 4.02 -21.08 -1.48
CA ASN A 846 3.49 -20.48 -0.26
C ASN A 846 3.25 -21.51 0.84
N ILE A 847 2.80 -22.72 0.51
CA ILE A 847 2.71 -23.84 1.47
C ILE A 847 4.08 -24.12 2.07
N PHE A 848 5.12 -24.31 1.23
CA PHE A 848 6.47 -24.58 1.74
C PHE A 848 6.96 -23.42 2.62
N ARG A 849 6.89 -22.17 2.14
CA ARG A 849 7.35 -20.98 2.90
C ARG A 849 6.73 -20.85 4.28
N ASN A 850 5.44 -21.17 4.43
CA ASN A 850 4.71 -20.91 5.68
C ASN A 850 4.68 -22.11 6.65
N ASN A 851 5.21 -23.27 6.25
CA ASN A 851 5.06 -24.54 7.00
C ASN A 851 6.37 -25.36 7.12
N ASN A 852 7.51 -24.82 6.68
CA ASN A 852 8.80 -25.50 6.75
C ASN A 852 9.47 -25.30 8.13
N PHE A 853 10.31 -26.27 8.50
CA PHE A 853 11.10 -26.29 9.73
C PHE A 853 12.57 -26.49 9.40
N ASN A 854 13.45 -25.79 10.11
CA ASN A 854 14.90 -25.98 10.01
C ASN A 854 15.29 -27.30 10.68
N ILE A 855 16.05 -28.16 9.97
CA ILE A 855 16.52 -29.46 10.48
C ILE A 855 18.03 -29.52 10.73
N GLY A 856 18.70 -28.36 10.66
CA GLY A 856 20.14 -28.19 10.78
C GLY A 856 20.80 -27.86 9.44
N ASP A 857 22.03 -27.34 9.50
CA ASP A 857 22.87 -27.09 8.32
C ASP A 857 22.14 -26.26 7.23
N GLU A 858 21.44 -25.19 7.69
CA GLU A 858 20.52 -24.30 6.94
C GLU A 858 19.37 -24.99 6.17
N THR A 859 19.25 -26.32 6.27
CA THR A 859 18.30 -27.13 5.50
C THR A 859 16.88 -27.00 6.04
N GLN A 860 15.94 -26.67 5.16
CA GLN A 860 14.53 -26.52 5.49
C GLN A 860 13.70 -27.70 5.00
N ALA A 861 12.80 -28.25 5.83
CA ALA A 861 11.95 -29.38 5.45
C ALA A 861 10.50 -29.22 5.91
N LEU A 862 9.57 -29.76 5.11
CA LEU A 862 8.13 -29.64 5.30
C LEU A 862 7.53 -30.92 5.90
N PHE A 863 6.91 -30.82 7.07
CA PHE A 863 6.39 -31.95 7.86
C PHE A 863 4.85 -31.84 8.00
N PRO A 864 4.04 -32.64 7.27
CA PRO A 864 2.59 -32.37 7.10
C PRO A 864 1.67 -32.60 8.32
N GLN A 865 2.17 -33.20 9.39
CA GLN A 865 1.51 -33.33 10.68
C GLN A 865 2.06 -32.30 11.68
N VAL A 866 3.38 -32.10 11.71
CA VAL A 866 4.04 -31.11 12.58
C VAL A 866 3.60 -29.68 12.23
N ALA A 867 3.41 -29.38 10.95
CA ALA A 867 2.87 -28.10 10.45
C ALA A 867 1.41 -27.79 10.87
N ARG A 868 0.82 -28.57 11.78
CA ARG A 868 -0.50 -28.36 12.38
C ARG A 868 -0.45 -28.14 13.89
N LEU A 869 0.74 -28.20 14.49
CA LEU A 869 0.97 -27.94 15.91
C LEU A 869 1.04 -26.42 16.11
N ASN A 870 0.02 -25.85 16.73
CA ASN A 870 -0.06 -24.42 16.92
C ASN A 870 0.91 -23.90 18.00
N HIS A 871 1.13 -22.59 17.96
CA HIS A 871 2.03 -21.93 18.89
C HIS A 871 1.45 -21.81 20.32
N SER A 872 2.34 -21.98 21.31
CA SER A 872 2.17 -21.45 22.67
C SER A 872 3.50 -20.93 23.20
N CYS A 873 3.49 -19.78 23.90
CA CYS A 873 4.66 -19.27 24.62
C CYS A 873 4.98 -20.06 25.91
N VAL A 874 4.10 -21.00 26.27
CA VAL A 874 4.29 -22.03 27.30
C VAL A 874 3.84 -23.37 26.70
N PRO A 875 4.67 -23.99 25.84
CA PRO A 875 4.27 -25.17 25.07
C PRO A 875 4.20 -26.43 25.95
N ASN A 876 3.29 -27.34 25.60
CA ASN A 876 3.14 -28.64 26.26
C ASN A 876 3.84 -29.79 25.52
N ALA A 877 4.41 -29.52 24.34
CA ALA A 877 5.27 -30.43 23.61
C ALA A 877 6.50 -29.71 23.02
N GLN A 878 7.56 -30.47 22.78
CA GLN A 878 8.78 -30.01 22.11
C GLN A 878 8.93 -30.75 20.79
N GLY A 879 9.15 -30.01 19.71
CA GLY A 879 9.57 -30.54 18.41
C GLY A 879 11.09 -30.55 18.24
N ASN A 880 11.65 -31.61 17.65
CA ASN A 880 13.06 -31.75 17.27
C ASN A 880 13.24 -32.73 16.10
N PHE A 881 14.18 -32.46 15.19
CA PHE A 881 14.57 -33.43 14.15
C PHE A 881 15.48 -34.54 14.72
N ASN A 882 15.08 -35.80 14.55
CA ASN A 882 15.85 -36.96 15.00
C ASN A 882 16.58 -37.61 13.82
N LYS A 883 17.88 -37.29 13.68
CA LYS A 883 18.78 -37.81 12.63
C LYS A 883 18.88 -39.35 12.59
N LYS A 884 18.50 -40.09 13.64
CA LYS A 884 18.48 -41.57 13.67
C LYS A 884 17.22 -42.17 13.06
N LEU A 885 16.11 -41.43 13.05
CA LEU A 885 14.80 -41.89 12.56
C LEU A 885 14.44 -41.30 11.18
N ASP A 886 15.22 -40.31 10.72
CA ASP A 886 14.94 -39.47 9.54
C ASP A 886 13.52 -38.86 9.62
N ALA A 887 13.22 -38.29 10.79
CA ALA A 887 11.89 -37.80 11.14
C ALA A 887 11.95 -36.64 12.13
N PHE A 888 11.03 -35.70 11.99
CA PHE A 888 10.76 -34.68 13.01
C PHE A 888 9.89 -35.29 14.11
N THR A 889 10.47 -35.43 15.29
CA THR A 889 9.82 -36.04 16.45
C THR A 889 9.28 -34.98 17.39
N VAL A 890 8.11 -35.25 17.98
CA VAL A 890 7.47 -34.36 18.96
C VAL A 890 7.23 -35.16 20.24
N HIS A 891 7.64 -34.62 21.40
CA HIS A 891 7.50 -35.26 22.71
C HIS A 891 6.78 -34.34 23.69
N ALA A 892 5.94 -34.92 24.56
CA ALA A 892 5.18 -34.18 25.56
C ALA A 892 6.09 -33.71 26.71
N THR A 893 6.24 -32.40 26.93
CA THR A 893 7.13 -31.83 27.95
C THR A 893 6.51 -31.80 29.35
N ARG A 894 5.21 -32.06 29.42
CA ARG A 894 4.42 -32.34 30.62
C ARG A 894 3.28 -33.31 30.25
N ASP A 895 2.49 -33.73 31.24
CA ASP A 895 1.27 -34.47 30.96
C ASP A 895 0.27 -33.58 30.20
N ILE A 896 -0.29 -34.11 29.12
CA ILE A 896 -1.30 -33.48 28.25
C ILE A 896 -2.63 -34.21 28.45
N LYS A 897 -3.69 -33.47 28.74
CA LYS A 897 -5.03 -34.03 28.98
C LYS A 897 -5.73 -34.39 27.67
N PRO A 898 -6.69 -35.34 27.66
CA PRO A 898 -7.62 -35.46 26.56
C PRO A 898 -8.29 -34.12 26.24
N GLU A 899 -8.59 -33.89 24.97
CA GLU A 899 -9.16 -32.67 24.40
C GLU A 899 -8.26 -31.42 24.43
N GLU A 900 -7.07 -31.48 25.05
CA GLU A 900 -6.10 -30.39 25.11
C GLU A 900 -5.34 -30.21 23.77
N GLU A 901 -5.09 -28.97 23.35
CA GLU A 901 -4.30 -28.67 22.15
C GLU A 901 -2.81 -28.95 22.41
N ILE A 902 -2.18 -29.72 21.53
CA ILE A 902 -0.76 -30.02 21.56
C ILE A 902 -0.03 -28.89 20.81
N THR A 903 0.83 -28.17 21.53
CA THR A 903 1.42 -26.90 21.11
C THR A 903 2.94 -26.91 21.29
N ILE A 904 3.62 -26.21 20.37
CA ILE A 904 5.08 -26.02 20.36
C ILE A 904 5.42 -24.53 20.42
N SER A 905 6.66 -24.17 20.75
CA SER A 905 7.12 -22.80 20.55
C SER A 905 7.51 -22.59 19.07
N TYR A 906 7.31 -21.36 18.59
CA TYR A 906 7.79 -20.83 17.31
C TYR A 906 8.88 -19.76 17.53
N LEU A 907 9.18 -19.45 18.81
CA LEU A 907 10.10 -18.43 19.26
C LEU A 907 11.42 -19.08 19.65
N ASP A 908 12.54 -18.55 19.17
CA ASP A 908 13.88 -19.01 19.57
C ASP A 908 14.21 -18.69 21.04
N GLU A 909 13.56 -17.66 21.63
CA GLU A 909 13.73 -17.25 23.03
C GLU A 909 12.39 -17.26 23.79
N HIS A 910 12.28 -18.01 24.89
CA HIS A 910 11.00 -18.18 25.59
C HIS A 910 10.74 -17.16 26.72
N LEU A 911 11.78 -16.45 27.21
CA LEU A 911 11.70 -15.45 28.28
C LEU A 911 11.49 -13.99 27.83
N GLY A 912 11.41 -13.70 26.54
CA GLY A 912 11.12 -12.34 26.06
C GLY A 912 9.85 -11.77 26.70
N LEU A 913 9.79 -10.45 26.94
CA LEU A 913 8.57 -9.80 27.46
C LEU A 913 7.39 -10.01 26.49
N ARG A 914 6.16 -10.00 27.02
CA ARG A 914 4.92 -10.19 26.27
C ARG A 914 4.87 -9.39 24.97
N GLN A 915 5.29 -8.12 25.00
CA GLN A 915 5.28 -7.28 23.79
C GLN A 915 6.24 -7.83 22.72
N ALA A 916 7.51 -8.06 23.04
CA ALA A 916 8.49 -8.64 22.10
C ALA A 916 8.08 -10.02 21.57
N ARG A 917 7.47 -10.88 22.41
CA ARG A 917 6.94 -12.18 21.98
C ARG A 917 5.76 -12.04 21.02
N GLN A 918 4.86 -11.09 21.27
CA GLN A 918 3.74 -10.77 20.38
C GLN A 918 4.23 -10.19 19.05
N ASP A 919 5.19 -9.27 19.09
CA ASP A 919 5.73 -8.61 17.89
C ASP A 919 6.47 -9.61 16.99
N HIS A 920 7.29 -10.51 17.55
CA HIS A 920 7.94 -11.58 16.78
C HIS A 920 6.91 -12.50 16.07
N LEU A 921 5.82 -12.87 16.74
CA LEU A 921 4.76 -13.69 16.14
C LEU A 921 3.92 -12.90 15.13
N GLN A 922 3.70 -11.61 15.36
CA GLN A 922 2.91 -10.75 14.48
C GLN A 922 3.69 -10.40 13.19
N ASP A 923 5.00 -10.20 13.27
CA ASP A 923 5.87 -9.89 12.13
C ASP A 923 6.30 -11.17 11.37
N GLY A 924 6.66 -12.24 12.09
CA GLY A 924 7.14 -13.49 11.50
C GLY A 924 6.02 -14.39 10.98
N TYR A 925 4.90 -14.50 11.72
CA TYR A 925 3.83 -15.47 11.46
C TYR A 925 2.44 -14.84 11.27
N GLY A 926 2.29 -13.52 11.48
CA GLY A 926 1.07 -12.77 11.17
C GLY A 926 -0.04 -12.80 12.23
N PHE A 927 0.17 -13.41 13.41
CA PHE A 927 -0.86 -13.56 14.44
C PHE A 927 -0.40 -13.12 15.84
N LEU A 928 -1.36 -12.85 16.73
CA LEU A 928 -1.13 -12.57 18.15
C LEU A 928 -1.42 -13.81 19.00
N CYS A 929 -0.56 -14.09 19.98
CA CYS A 929 -0.70 -15.24 20.88
C CYS A 929 -1.72 -14.97 22.01
N ASP A 930 -2.55 -15.98 22.30
CA ASP A 930 -3.61 -15.97 23.31
C ASP A 930 -3.35 -16.95 24.48
N CYS A 931 -2.18 -17.58 24.53
CA CYS A 931 -1.81 -18.53 25.59
C CYS A 931 -1.78 -17.85 26.97
N SER A 932 -1.75 -18.63 28.06
CA SER A 932 -1.77 -18.10 29.43
C SER A 932 -0.58 -17.19 29.80
N ALA A 933 0.55 -17.30 29.09
CA ALA A 933 1.68 -16.37 29.20
C ALA A 933 1.51 -15.08 28.37
N CYS A 934 0.38 -14.90 27.69
CA CYS A 934 0.04 -13.76 26.83
C CYS A 934 -1.36 -13.17 27.06
N ASP A 935 -2.30 -13.89 27.68
CA ASP A 935 -3.51 -13.30 28.27
C ASP A 935 -3.14 -12.45 29.49
N PRO A 936 -3.40 -11.13 29.51
CA PRO A 936 -3.12 -10.27 30.65
C PRO A 936 -3.72 -10.76 31.98
N LYS A 937 -4.84 -11.50 31.94
CA LYS A 937 -5.52 -12.02 33.14
C LYS A 937 -4.72 -13.11 33.87
N THR A 938 -3.79 -13.78 33.18
CA THR A 938 -2.96 -14.85 33.73
C THR A 938 -1.47 -14.56 33.65
N SER A 939 -1.04 -13.63 32.79
CA SER A 939 0.38 -13.38 32.55
C SER A 939 1.04 -12.41 33.53
N GLU A 940 0.30 -11.58 34.26
CA GLU A 940 0.85 -10.45 35.07
C GLU A 940 2.02 -10.87 35.98
N ALA A 941 1.82 -11.90 36.83
CA ALA A 941 2.86 -12.38 37.74
C ALA A 941 4.07 -13.00 37.03
N GLY A 942 3.90 -13.52 35.81
CA GLY A 942 4.99 -14.09 35.01
C GLY A 942 5.73 -13.07 34.15
N GLU A 943 5.06 -12.00 33.73
CA GLU A 943 5.67 -10.85 33.07
C GLU A 943 6.51 -10.04 34.07
N ALA A 944 6.03 -9.86 35.30
CA ALA A 944 6.83 -9.26 36.38
C ALA A 944 8.15 -10.02 36.62
N ARG A 945 8.11 -11.37 36.62
CA ARG A 945 9.31 -12.21 36.71
C ARG A 945 10.23 -12.04 35.49
N ARG A 946 9.69 -12.12 34.26
CA ARG A 946 10.48 -11.90 33.03
C ARG A 946 11.17 -10.52 33.02
N ALA A 947 10.50 -9.47 33.50
CA ALA A 947 11.08 -8.13 33.61
C ALA A 947 12.24 -8.07 34.63
N GLU A 948 12.07 -8.69 35.81
CA GLU A 948 13.13 -8.77 36.84
C GLU A 948 14.38 -9.49 36.31
N ILE A 949 14.17 -10.58 35.57
CA ILE A 949 15.24 -11.39 34.97
C ILE A 949 15.95 -10.64 33.86
N ALA A 950 15.20 -10.01 32.94
CA ALA A 950 15.78 -9.21 31.86
C ALA A 950 16.64 -8.06 32.41
N ALA A 951 16.17 -7.38 33.47
CA ALA A 951 16.94 -6.34 34.13
C ALA A 951 18.24 -6.88 34.77
N LYS A 952 18.19 -8.06 35.41
CA LYS A 952 19.37 -8.72 35.98
C LYS A 952 20.37 -9.19 34.91
N LEU A 953 19.89 -9.75 33.80
CA LEU A 953 20.72 -10.14 32.66
C LEU A 953 21.39 -8.92 32.02
N GLN A 954 20.66 -7.80 31.86
CA GLN A 954 21.23 -6.55 31.35
C GLN A 954 22.31 -6.00 32.29
N GLN A 955 22.04 -5.93 33.61
CA GLN A 955 23.03 -5.51 34.60
C GLN A 955 24.30 -6.39 34.56
N PHE A 956 24.16 -7.68 34.29
CA PHE A 956 25.29 -8.61 34.18
C PHE A 956 26.03 -8.53 32.83
N ALA A 957 25.37 -8.09 31.76
CA ALA A 957 26.00 -7.80 30.47
C ALA A 957 26.76 -6.44 30.49
N GLU A 958 26.28 -5.48 31.29
CA GLU A 958 26.91 -4.17 31.48
C GLU A 958 28.08 -4.23 32.50
N ALA A 959 27.95 -5.03 33.55
CA ALA A 959 29.02 -5.32 34.52
C ALA A 959 29.79 -6.59 34.11
N ALA A 960 30.85 -6.43 33.31
CA ALA A 960 31.73 -7.53 32.90
C ALA A 960 32.28 -8.31 34.12
N SER A 961 31.66 -9.45 34.43
CA SER A 961 31.88 -10.16 35.69
C SER A 961 33.13 -11.04 35.65
N GLU A 962 34.06 -10.78 36.57
CA GLU A 962 35.18 -11.68 36.88
C GLU A 962 34.85 -12.65 38.05
N ASP A 963 33.60 -12.66 38.56
CA ASP A 963 33.14 -13.52 39.65
C ASP A 963 32.28 -14.72 39.16
N PRO A 964 32.82 -15.96 39.17
CA PRO A 964 32.08 -17.17 38.82
C PRO A 964 30.93 -17.49 39.79
N ARG A 965 30.92 -16.93 41.01
CA ARG A 965 29.80 -17.15 41.95
C ARG A 965 28.59 -16.31 41.56
N ALA A 966 28.77 -15.02 41.27
CA ALA A 966 27.70 -14.18 40.74
C ALA A 966 27.12 -14.73 39.42
N GLU A 967 27.96 -15.27 38.52
CA GLU A 967 27.48 -15.97 37.31
C GLU A 967 26.55 -17.14 37.66
N PHE A 968 26.93 -17.96 38.64
CA PHE A 968 26.18 -19.16 39.04
C PHE A 968 24.85 -18.82 39.71
N GLU A 969 24.83 -17.86 40.65
CA GLU A 969 23.60 -17.43 41.31
C GLU A 969 22.60 -16.81 40.31
N LEU A 970 23.09 -16.10 39.28
CA LEU A 970 22.26 -15.60 38.18
C LEU A 970 21.70 -16.76 37.33
N MET A 971 22.51 -17.76 37.00
CA MET A 971 22.05 -18.95 36.28
C MET A 971 21.01 -19.75 37.08
N LEU A 972 21.16 -19.87 38.40
CA LEU A 972 20.15 -20.47 39.28
C LEU A 972 18.84 -19.68 39.29
N ALA A 973 18.90 -18.34 39.38
CA ALA A 973 17.71 -17.49 39.30
C ALA A 973 17.00 -17.63 37.94
N LEU A 974 17.77 -17.75 36.86
CA LEU A 974 17.28 -17.96 35.51
C LEU A 974 16.61 -19.33 35.35
N VAL A 975 17.24 -20.42 35.81
CA VAL A 975 16.65 -21.78 35.82
C VAL A 975 15.35 -21.82 36.63
N LYS A 976 15.35 -21.24 37.83
CA LYS A 976 14.17 -21.15 38.71
C LYS A 976 13.00 -20.40 38.06
N ALA A 977 13.28 -19.44 37.17
CA ALA A 977 12.24 -18.76 36.42
C ALA A 977 11.57 -19.65 35.37
N TYR A 978 12.33 -20.45 34.62
CA TYR A 978 11.76 -21.44 33.69
C TYR A 978 10.85 -22.41 34.43
N ASP A 979 11.23 -22.85 35.64
CA ASP A 979 10.38 -23.65 36.52
C ASP A 979 9.09 -22.94 36.93
N MET A 980 9.16 -21.69 37.39
CA MET A 980 7.99 -20.91 37.82
C MET A 980 7.04 -20.53 36.67
N GLU A 981 7.56 -20.40 35.45
CA GLU A 981 6.76 -20.18 34.24
C GLU A 981 6.22 -21.48 33.62
N GLY A 982 6.59 -22.64 34.16
CA GLY A 982 6.23 -23.94 33.60
C GLY A 982 6.86 -24.22 32.22
N ILE A 983 7.93 -23.51 31.86
CA ILE A 983 8.65 -23.71 30.60
C ILE A 983 9.50 -24.98 30.72
N ARG A 984 9.39 -25.85 29.71
CA ARG A 984 9.96 -27.20 29.69
C ARG A 984 10.43 -27.51 28.27
N GLY A 985 11.58 -28.17 28.15
CA GLY A 985 12.17 -28.51 26.85
C GLY A 985 13.70 -28.49 26.87
N ARG A 986 14.30 -28.51 25.68
CA ARG A 986 15.75 -28.56 25.49
C ARG A 986 16.49 -27.34 26.03
N GLU A 987 15.86 -26.16 25.96
CA GLU A 987 16.40 -24.89 26.47
C GLU A 987 16.62 -24.99 27.99
N ALA A 988 15.55 -25.28 28.74
CA ALA A 988 15.61 -25.50 30.18
C ALA A 988 16.60 -26.62 30.57
N ALA A 989 16.68 -27.72 29.80
CA ALA A 989 17.66 -28.77 30.02
C ALA A 989 19.10 -28.26 29.87
N THR A 990 19.39 -27.54 28.78
CA THR A 990 20.72 -26.95 28.50
C THR A 990 21.16 -26.01 29.61
N MET A 991 20.23 -25.22 30.17
CA MET A 991 20.49 -24.28 31.26
C MET A 991 20.80 -24.99 32.59
N HIS A 992 20.10 -26.08 32.91
CA HIS A 992 20.44 -26.92 34.07
C HIS A 992 21.85 -27.52 33.93
N ILE A 993 22.25 -27.96 32.73
CA ILE A 993 23.60 -28.47 32.45
C ILE A 993 24.66 -27.35 32.54
N ALA A 994 24.35 -26.13 32.08
CA ALA A 994 25.21 -24.97 32.26
C ALA A 994 25.40 -24.64 33.76
N ALA A 995 24.32 -24.61 34.53
CA ALA A 995 24.35 -24.42 35.97
C ALA A 995 25.17 -25.53 36.68
N ALA A 996 25.00 -26.79 36.29
CA ALA A 996 25.79 -27.91 36.83
C ALA A 996 27.30 -27.78 36.53
N ARG A 997 27.67 -27.34 35.32
CA ARG A 997 29.07 -27.04 34.95
C ARG A 997 29.66 -25.89 35.77
N MET A 998 28.83 -24.93 36.22
CA MET A 998 29.25 -23.82 37.08
C MET A 998 29.39 -24.26 38.55
N ALA A 999 28.41 -25.00 39.08
CA ALA A 999 28.47 -25.64 40.40
C ALA A 999 29.73 -26.52 40.55
N ALA A 1000 30.09 -27.27 39.50
CA ALA A 1000 31.28 -28.12 39.47
C ALA A 1000 32.59 -27.31 39.59
N LYS A 1001 32.69 -26.17 38.88
CA LYS A 1001 33.83 -25.24 39.01
C LYS A 1001 33.95 -24.63 40.41
N LEU A 1002 32.81 -24.43 41.08
CA LEU A 1002 32.73 -23.90 42.45
C LEU A 1002 32.91 -24.98 43.53
N GLY A 1003 33.06 -26.26 43.16
CA GLY A 1003 33.22 -27.38 44.08
C GLY A 1003 31.93 -27.87 44.75
N GLU A 1004 30.76 -27.37 44.34
CA GLU A 1004 29.47 -27.73 44.94
C GLU A 1004 28.93 -29.06 44.39
N ALA A 1005 29.53 -30.17 44.83
CA ALA A 1005 29.22 -31.52 44.33
C ALA A 1005 27.73 -31.91 44.44
N ALA A 1006 27.02 -31.47 45.49
CA ALA A 1006 25.59 -31.74 45.66
C ALA A 1006 24.74 -31.01 44.60
N GLN A 1007 24.89 -29.69 44.48
CA GLN A 1007 24.19 -28.90 43.45
C GLN A 1007 24.56 -29.38 42.04
N THR A 1008 25.82 -29.74 41.81
CA THR A 1008 26.29 -30.34 40.55
C THR A 1008 25.49 -31.59 40.20
N ARG A 1009 25.31 -32.54 41.12
CA ARG A 1009 24.52 -33.76 40.89
C ARG A 1009 23.07 -33.44 40.58
N ASP A 1010 22.42 -32.63 41.42
CA ASP A 1010 20.99 -32.38 41.31
C ASP A 1010 20.63 -31.63 40.02
N LEU A 1011 21.41 -30.59 39.67
CA LEU A 1011 21.25 -29.84 38.42
C LEU A 1011 21.55 -30.71 37.19
N ALA A 1012 22.61 -31.53 37.24
CA ALA A 1012 22.98 -32.39 36.11
C ALA A 1012 21.93 -33.47 35.82
N LEU A 1013 21.47 -34.18 36.86
CA LEU A 1013 20.40 -35.18 36.73
C LEU A 1013 19.08 -34.54 36.29
N LYS A 1014 18.76 -33.33 36.79
CA LYS A 1014 17.54 -32.61 36.39
C LYS A 1014 17.60 -32.14 34.93
N GLY A 1015 18.75 -31.65 34.47
CA GLY A 1015 18.99 -31.31 33.06
C GLY A 1015 18.85 -32.53 32.15
N LEU A 1016 19.45 -33.67 32.53
CA LEU A 1016 19.33 -34.90 31.77
C LEU A 1016 17.89 -35.43 31.69
N GLN A 1017 17.13 -35.35 32.79
CA GLN A 1017 15.70 -35.68 32.78
C GLN A 1017 14.92 -34.79 31.79
N LEU A 1018 15.14 -33.48 31.82
CA LEU A 1018 14.44 -32.54 30.94
C LEU A 1018 14.81 -32.75 29.46
N GLU A 1019 16.05 -33.13 29.17
CA GLU A 1019 16.48 -33.53 27.82
C GLU A 1019 15.78 -34.84 27.39
N GLU A 1020 15.74 -35.86 28.26
CA GLU A 1020 15.05 -37.13 28.00
C GLU A 1020 13.58 -36.91 27.60
N GLU A 1021 12.89 -36.05 28.33
CA GLU A 1021 11.48 -35.73 28.12
C GLU A 1021 11.24 -34.87 26.87
N ALA A 1022 12.25 -34.11 26.42
CA ALA A 1022 12.17 -33.23 25.26
C ALA A 1022 12.53 -33.90 23.92
N VAL A 1023 13.31 -35.00 23.93
CA VAL A 1023 13.79 -35.66 22.70
C VAL A 1023 13.75 -37.20 22.69
N GLY A 1024 13.61 -37.85 23.84
CA GLY A 1024 13.71 -39.31 23.99
C GLY A 1024 15.15 -39.85 23.95
N LYS A 1025 15.37 -41.03 24.57
CA LYS A 1025 16.69 -41.67 24.72
C LYS A 1025 17.41 -42.03 23.41
N ASP A 1026 16.67 -42.14 22.32
CA ASP A 1026 17.17 -42.48 20.99
C ASP A 1026 17.64 -41.25 20.17
N SER A 1027 17.49 -40.03 20.71
CA SER A 1027 17.98 -38.80 20.11
C SER A 1027 19.48 -38.55 20.36
N GLN A 1028 20.16 -37.97 19.37
CA GLN A 1028 21.56 -37.55 19.50
C GLN A 1028 21.76 -36.47 20.58
N PHE A 1029 20.76 -35.62 20.83
CA PHE A 1029 20.87 -34.58 21.87
C PHE A 1029 20.95 -35.20 23.27
N TYR A 1030 20.06 -36.14 23.62
CA TYR A 1030 20.14 -36.89 24.88
C TYR A 1030 21.45 -37.66 25.03
N ILE A 1031 21.93 -38.29 23.96
CA ILE A 1031 23.22 -39.02 23.96
C ILE A 1031 24.41 -38.06 24.20
N SER A 1032 24.33 -36.81 23.75
CA SER A 1032 25.33 -35.78 24.06
C SER A 1032 25.21 -35.31 25.51
N THR A 1033 24.01 -34.95 25.96
CA THR A 1033 23.75 -34.47 27.32
C THR A 1033 24.10 -35.52 28.37
N ARG A 1034 23.85 -36.81 28.11
CA ARG A 1034 24.29 -37.91 28.99
C ARG A 1034 25.81 -37.94 29.17
N LYS A 1035 26.58 -37.79 28.09
CA LYS A 1035 28.06 -37.72 28.16
C LYS A 1035 28.55 -36.47 28.89
N ASP A 1036 27.85 -35.34 28.73
CA ASP A 1036 28.16 -34.12 29.48
C ASP A 1036 27.95 -34.31 30.99
N VAL A 1037 26.91 -35.04 31.40
CA VAL A 1037 26.65 -35.38 32.82
C VAL A 1037 27.64 -36.40 33.36
N GLU A 1038 27.95 -37.46 32.61
CA GLU A 1038 28.99 -38.43 32.95
C GLU A 1038 30.36 -37.74 33.11
N GLY A 1039 30.65 -36.74 32.26
CA GLY A 1039 31.84 -35.89 32.34
C GLY A 1039 31.91 -34.98 33.58
N LEU A 1040 30.79 -34.71 34.25
CA LEU A 1040 30.73 -34.00 35.54
C LEU A 1040 30.93 -34.94 36.75
N SER A 1041 31.38 -36.18 36.51
CA SER A 1041 31.54 -37.24 37.54
C SER A 1041 30.23 -37.63 38.24
N VAL A 1042 29.08 -37.36 37.60
CA VAL A 1042 27.76 -37.76 38.08
C VAL A 1042 27.43 -39.14 37.50
N ASN A 1043 27.18 -40.12 38.38
CA ASN A 1043 26.67 -41.41 37.94
C ASN A 1043 25.20 -41.26 37.48
N VAL A 1044 24.93 -41.67 36.25
CA VAL A 1044 23.61 -41.57 35.60
C VAL A 1044 22.74 -42.81 35.84
N ASP A 1045 23.37 -43.96 36.14
CA ASP A 1045 22.68 -45.24 36.32
C ASP A 1045 22.48 -45.60 37.82
N ALA A 1046 22.57 -44.61 38.73
CA ALA A 1046 22.46 -44.77 40.19
C ALA A 1046 21.81 -43.56 40.92
#